data_AF-A0A969TL97-F1
#
_entry.id   AF-A0A969TL97-F1
#
_cell.length_a   1.000
_cell.length_b   1.000
_cell.length_c   1.000
_cell.angle_alpha   90.00
_cell.angle_beta   90.00
_cell.angle_gamma   90.00
#
_symmetry.space_group_name_H-M   'P 1'
#
loop_
_entity.id
_entity.type
_entity.pdbx_description
1 polymer ?
#
loop_
_entity_poly.entity_id
_entity_poly.type
_entity_poly.pdbx_seq_one_letter_code
_entity_poly.pdbx_strand_id
1 'polypeptide(L)'
;MVSMGKLVVLDIGEADFERGFAIVLRIGDAGKPHTVEFQKRFPAPPAPELPKRYYQWQAVYGCQEQSRIKVIRALQGSWSNDCRAAADAFQKSLQDWLNQPAMRDLRERILVKVGENEPALLIVQTQDPLLRRLPWHLWELLNEHPQLEIALSAQHIQSSRRLHNPVRILAVLGDSTGINVQADQTALNKLLNANLKFLIEPTRQELHEYLSEGPWDILFFAGHSHSHADAASGQVYINEHDRLPLKELSNAIDTAVRKGLKLAIFNSCDGLGLAQVLADLHVPHMIVMREPVPDRVAQAFLRYFLNHFARGESFYLSVRKAREQLQGLEKDIPCASWLPVICQNPAAAELKYPQWNRTKLLKRTAVATLAGLAVSLGGWKVWQEFDLRSRLSAGERILVQSVRTDAKAAGTSAMFWKNYPVAVQRFADSLQQTRDDPEALIYLNNARTGNRPSLKLAVAVPIGSNPNVAQEILRGVAQAQEELNRQGGVNGLPIWVELANDDNQPEMAKRIADRWVGDRAVLAVIGHNSSDASVAAADVYQPGNLVMVTPTSESSKLTERTDRVDGKNYIFRTILSANIRSNVLANYAKTIGKTRIAICRDSKAVDQSSTQAFEEAVSRNGGKILNIGCDLAAANLQPETVIREAINAKADSLMLSPHVDRMQSAIAVARANRGRLPLFANSSLFTLKTLEAGDATRGIVLAVGWHPDMFPGNSFPKRAHDLWGNQTSVTWRTAMAYDATQVIAEGLRWQTPTREGIQQALSDDNFSIHGATGTVQFLQSGDRTGRAVVVTVESNPNAATGNSFNILTPVAHRLSTGERILISITPNKEAGARAFAQGNYATAIAKFQASLQVNPNDPETRIYLNNAKAATAEPFLKIATSVPIGSNLNVAQEILRGVAQAQEEINRRGGIHGKRLQVAIANDNNNPSIAHEIATVLVNDAQILAVVGHNSSEASVAAAPVYEQSGLVMITPTSFSDKLSSIGTHIFRMVPSIRFTADQLAAHWVQSVPNAKVAICSDALAVDNDSFQNQFTNAILNQGRIFIKEPCDFSDPNFNPNRAIASVVRQGANTLLLAPHVDRIDKAIATARANQGQLALLGSPTLFTAQTLSGQEAVRGLVLAAPWHPTVRPGNPFPHHAAKLWGGPVNWRTAMAYDATWAIATGLQEHPTRQNLRDTLRHPTFSVQGATGLVQFIPSGERQIVPELGMLLKIQPAPGNAARYDFVPLASEF
;
A
#
# COMPACT_ATOMS: atom_id res chain seq x y z
N MET A 1 -28.36 36.75 -38.38
CA MET A 1 -27.22 37.43 -39.03
C MET A 1 -26.21 37.69 -37.93
N VAL A 2 -25.03 37.06 -37.98
CA VAL A 2 -23.96 37.30 -37.01
C VAL A 2 -23.23 38.56 -37.46
N SER A 3 -23.04 39.56 -36.60
CA SER A 3 -22.34 40.80 -36.99
C SER A 3 -20.90 40.43 -37.39
N MET A 4 -20.44 40.97 -38.54
CA MET A 4 -19.06 40.80 -38.96
C MET A 4 -18.20 41.82 -38.20
N GLY A 5 -17.06 41.38 -37.67
CA GLY A 5 -16.16 42.28 -36.93
C GLY A 5 -15.62 43.44 -37.77
N LYS A 6 -15.05 44.47 -37.13
CA LYS A 6 -14.46 45.63 -37.82
C LYS A 6 -12.99 45.40 -38.19
N LEU A 7 -12.59 45.88 -39.38
CA LEU A 7 -11.20 45.91 -39.84
C LEU A 7 -10.69 47.35 -39.80
N VAL A 8 -9.57 47.56 -39.10
CA VAL A 8 -8.85 48.82 -38.98
C VAL A 8 -7.50 48.66 -39.67
N VAL A 9 -7.17 49.51 -40.63
CA VAL A 9 -5.87 49.50 -41.32
C VAL A 9 -5.15 50.82 -41.07
N LEU A 10 -3.93 50.74 -40.55
CA LEU A 10 -3.00 51.83 -40.41
C LEU A 10 -1.95 51.72 -41.51
N ASP A 11 -2.13 52.47 -42.60
CA ASP A 11 -1.16 52.51 -43.70
C ASP A 11 -0.14 53.62 -43.42
N ILE A 12 1.09 53.22 -43.08
CA ILE A 12 2.18 54.10 -42.67
C ILE A 12 3.13 54.27 -43.86
N GLY A 13 3.07 55.43 -44.50
CA GLY A 13 3.82 55.76 -45.72
C GLY A 13 5.31 56.06 -45.49
N GLU A 14 6.03 56.36 -46.57
CA GLU A 14 7.48 56.59 -46.57
C GLU A 14 7.86 57.88 -45.81
N ALA A 15 8.47 57.69 -44.65
CA ALA A 15 9.19 58.68 -43.85
C ALA A 15 10.13 57.94 -42.88
N ASP A 16 10.75 58.65 -41.93
CA ASP A 16 11.63 58.07 -40.93
C ASP A 16 11.27 58.54 -39.51
N PHE A 17 11.91 57.92 -38.52
CA PHE A 17 11.72 58.26 -37.11
C PHE A 17 12.24 59.67 -36.75
N GLU A 18 13.00 60.34 -37.62
CA GLU A 18 13.50 61.71 -37.40
C GLU A 18 12.49 62.76 -37.85
N ARG A 19 11.72 62.48 -38.91
CA ARG A 19 10.77 63.42 -39.54
C ARG A 19 9.31 63.10 -39.21
N GLY A 20 9.03 61.93 -38.67
CA GLY A 20 7.67 61.44 -38.39
C GLY A 20 7.00 60.87 -39.63
N PHE A 21 5.95 60.07 -39.45
CA PHE A 21 5.29 59.33 -40.54
C PHE A 21 3.93 59.91 -40.90
N ALA A 22 3.45 59.62 -42.11
CA ALA A 22 2.06 59.83 -42.48
C ALA A 22 1.28 58.52 -42.31
N ILE A 23 0.27 58.52 -41.44
CA ILE A 23 -0.62 57.38 -41.22
C ILE A 23 -1.95 57.64 -41.93
N VAL A 24 -2.37 56.75 -42.81
CA VAL A 24 -3.73 56.73 -43.35
C VAL A 24 -4.52 55.66 -42.60
N LEU A 25 -5.43 56.10 -41.74
CA LEU A 25 -6.39 55.22 -41.05
C LEU A 25 -7.53 54.89 -41.99
N ARG A 26 -7.83 53.61 -42.19
CA ARG A 26 -9.00 53.11 -42.91
C ARG A 26 -9.78 52.15 -42.03
N ILE A 27 -11.11 52.28 -41.96
CA ILE A 27 -11.99 51.41 -41.19
C ILE A 27 -13.10 50.86 -42.10
N GLY A 28 -13.40 49.57 -41.96
CA GLY A 28 -14.44 48.87 -42.71
C GLY A 28 -14.84 47.55 -42.06
N ASP A 29 -15.59 46.71 -42.78
CA ASP A 29 -16.00 45.39 -42.31
C ASP A 29 -14.91 44.32 -42.56
N ALA A 30 -14.71 43.42 -41.59
CA ALA A 30 -13.76 42.32 -41.69
C ALA A 30 -14.09 41.39 -42.87
N GLY A 31 -13.06 41.00 -43.63
CA GLY A 31 -13.19 40.18 -44.84
C GLY A 31 -13.71 40.93 -46.07
N LYS A 32 -14.02 42.23 -45.97
CA LYS A 32 -14.44 43.12 -47.06
C LYS A 32 -13.57 44.38 -47.10
N PRO A 33 -12.29 44.28 -47.47
CA PRO A 33 -11.31 45.39 -47.39
C PRO A 33 -11.62 46.60 -48.28
N HIS A 34 -12.59 46.49 -49.20
CA HIS A 34 -12.98 47.56 -50.13
C HIS A 34 -14.11 48.46 -49.58
N THR A 35 -14.81 48.06 -48.52
CA THR A 35 -15.77 48.94 -47.85
C THR A 35 -15.00 49.88 -46.92
N VAL A 36 -14.66 51.07 -47.41
CA VAL A 36 -14.09 52.14 -46.59
C VAL A 36 -15.25 52.94 -46.01
N GLU A 37 -15.60 52.66 -44.75
CA GLU A 37 -16.59 53.46 -44.02
C GLU A 37 -15.99 54.77 -43.52
N PHE A 38 -14.68 54.77 -43.26
CA PHE A 38 -13.95 55.92 -42.76
C PHE A 38 -12.50 55.88 -43.24
N GLN A 39 -12.00 57.00 -43.78
CA GLN A 39 -10.59 57.20 -44.10
C GLN A 39 -10.14 58.60 -43.67
N LYS A 40 -9.02 58.68 -42.94
CA LYS A 40 -8.42 59.96 -42.56
C LYS A 40 -6.90 59.84 -42.40
N ARG A 41 -6.18 60.88 -42.78
CA ARG A 41 -4.72 60.98 -42.61
C ARG A 41 -4.37 61.63 -41.28
N PHE A 42 -3.39 61.06 -40.58
CA PHE A 42 -2.83 61.53 -39.31
C PHE A 42 -1.32 61.69 -39.44
N PRO A 43 -0.73 62.73 -38.83
CA PRO A 43 0.72 62.81 -38.67
C PRO A 43 1.15 61.93 -37.47
N ALA A 44 2.01 60.95 -37.70
CA ALA A 44 2.77 60.31 -36.63
C ALA A 44 3.99 61.20 -36.34
N PRO A 45 4.17 61.66 -35.10
CA PRO A 45 5.26 62.57 -34.77
C PRO A 45 6.63 61.88 -34.83
N PRO A 46 7.73 62.64 -34.97
CA PRO A 46 9.09 62.12 -34.83
C PRO A 46 9.32 61.38 -33.51
N ALA A 47 10.12 60.31 -33.56
CA ALA A 47 10.58 59.54 -32.42
C ALA A 47 12.02 59.03 -32.62
N PRO A 48 13.02 59.94 -32.71
CA PRO A 48 14.41 59.58 -33.04
C PRO A 48 15.09 58.69 -32.00
N GLU A 49 14.59 58.69 -30.76
CA GLU A 49 15.11 57.85 -29.68
C GLU A 49 14.59 56.40 -29.73
N LEU A 50 13.45 56.16 -30.37
CA LEU A 50 12.80 54.84 -30.40
C LEU A 50 13.66 53.78 -31.12
N PRO A 51 14.27 54.05 -32.30
CA PRO A 51 15.23 53.15 -32.92
C PRO A 51 16.43 52.81 -32.03
N LYS A 52 16.98 53.83 -31.34
CA LYS A 52 18.16 53.65 -30.47
C LYS A 52 17.83 52.71 -29.31
N ARG A 53 16.67 52.90 -28.66
CA ARG A 53 16.22 52.05 -27.55
C ARG A 53 15.92 50.64 -28.00
N TYR A 54 15.32 50.46 -29.18
CA TYR A 54 15.11 49.13 -29.75
C TYR A 54 16.42 48.37 -29.97
N TYR A 55 17.42 48.98 -30.62
CA TYR A 55 18.70 48.30 -30.88
C TYR A 55 19.50 48.03 -29.60
N GLN A 56 19.39 48.91 -28.59
CA GLN A 56 19.96 48.66 -27.26
C GLN A 56 19.34 47.44 -26.60
N TRP A 57 18.01 47.32 -26.62
CA TRP A 57 17.33 46.14 -26.09
C TRP A 57 17.70 44.87 -26.88
N GLN A 58 17.66 44.93 -28.21
CA GLN A 58 17.98 43.79 -29.08
C GLN A 58 19.40 43.24 -28.83
N ALA A 59 20.38 44.12 -28.65
CA ALA A 59 21.77 43.74 -28.41
C ALA A 59 21.96 42.96 -27.09
N VAL A 60 21.21 43.32 -26.04
CA VAL A 60 21.29 42.67 -24.72
C VAL A 60 20.41 41.42 -24.64
N TYR A 61 19.26 41.44 -25.33
CA TYR A 61 18.34 40.29 -25.42
C TYR A 61 19.00 39.07 -26.08
N GLY A 62 19.94 39.28 -27.01
CA GLY A 62 20.71 38.21 -27.68
C GLY A 62 21.73 37.46 -26.81
N CYS A 63 21.92 37.84 -25.54
CA CYS A 63 22.93 37.27 -24.64
C CYS A 63 22.32 36.33 -23.57
N GLN A 64 21.89 35.11 -23.95
CA GLN A 64 21.91 33.80 -23.23
C GLN A 64 20.67 32.87 -23.32
N GLU A 65 20.94 31.60 -22.98
CA GLU A 65 20.17 30.33 -23.11
C GLU A 65 20.07 29.74 -24.53
N GLN A 66 19.79 28.43 -24.63
CA GLN A 66 19.64 27.68 -25.89
C GLN A 66 18.49 28.28 -26.71
N SER A 67 18.80 29.24 -27.57
CA SER A 67 17.89 29.81 -28.56
C SER A 67 17.87 28.94 -29.81
N ARG A 68 16.80 29.02 -30.61
CA ARG A 68 16.73 28.32 -31.91
C ARG A 68 17.63 28.95 -32.99
N ILE A 69 18.86 29.40 -32.63
CA ILE A 69 19.94 29.90 -33.54
C ILE A 69 21.15 28.96 -33.48
N LYS A 70 21.73 28.58 -34.63
CA LYS A 70 22.88 27.65 -34.70
C LYS A 70 24.26 28.28 -34.46
N VAL A 71 24.38 29.61 -34.53
CA VAL A 71 25.66 30.34 -34.41
C VAL A 71 25.56 31.39 -33.32
N ILE A 72 26.12 31.12 -32.13
CA ILE A 72 26.69 32.10 -31.17
C ILE A 72 27.53 31.33 -30.13
N ARG A 73 28.76 31.79 -29.87
CA ARG A 73 29.59 31.39 -28.71
C ARG A 73 28.91 31.93 -27.44
N ALA A 74 28.41 31.05 -26.58
CA ALA A 74 27.85 31.42 -25.30
C ALA A 74 28.95 31.96 -24.36
N LEU A 75 28.88 33.25 -24.01
CA LEU A 75 29.43 33.74 -22.73
C LEU A 75 28.44 33.36 -21.64
N GLN A 76 28.93 32.84 -20.50
CA GLN A 76 28.16 32.40 -19.33
C GLN A 76 27.73 33.58 -18.44
N GLY A 77 26.53 33.54 -17.85
CA GLY A 77 26.01 34.53 -16.89
C GLY A 77 24.49 34.79 -16.97
N SER A 78 23.73 34.40 -15.93
CA SER A 78 22.27 34.59 -15.83
C SER A 78 21.76 35.94 -16.36
N TRP A 79 20.59 35.95 -17.03
CA TRP A 79 19.86 37.15 -17.49
C TRP A 79 20.15 38.37 -16.61
N SER A 80 20.96 39.31 -17.11
CA SER A 80 21.41 40.43 -16.30
C SER A 80 20.28 41.43 -16.06
N ASN A 81 20.34 42.18 -14.96
CA ASN A 81 19.45 43.32 -14.70
C ASN A 81 19.42 44.32 -15.88
N ASP A 82 20.44 44.32 -16.74
CA ASP A 82 20.56 45.19 -17.91
C ASP A 82 19.54 44.86 -19.00
N CYS A 83 19.16 43.58 -19.17
CA CYS A 83 18.14 43.20 -20.16
C CYS A 83 16.76 43.77 -19.79
N ARG A 84 16.38 43.70 -18.51
CA ARG A 84 15.13 44.29 -18.01
C ARG A 84 15.16 45.81 -18.11
N ALA A 85 16.27 46.44 -17.70
CA ALA A 85 16.41 47.89 -17.81
C ALA A 85 16.32 48.39 -19.26
N ALA A 86 16.92 47.67 -20.22
CA ALA A 86 16.82 48.00 -21.63
C ALA A 86 15.40 47.78 -22.19
N ALA A 87 14.72 46.71 -21.76
CA ALA A 87 13.32 46.44 -22.11
C ALA A 87 12.39 47.55 -21.59
N ASP A 88 12.50 47.93 -20.32
CA ASP A 88 11.70 48.98 -19.70
C ASP A 88 11.92 50.33 -20.41
N ALA A 89 13.18 50.66 -20.73
CA ALA A 89 13.52 51.88 -21.46
C ALA A 89 12.92 51.90 -22.88
N PHE A 90 12.94 50.77 -23.59
CA PHE A 90 12.33 50.64 -24.91
C PHE A 90 10.80 50.72 -24.86
N GLN A 91 10.16 49.98 -23.95
CA GLN A 91 8.71 50.02 -23.76
C GLN A 91 8.25 51.44 -23.43
N LYS A 92 8.96 52.14 -22.53
CA LYS A 92 8.67 53.53 -22.21
C LYS A 92 8.76 54.43 -23.44
N SER A 93 9.84 54.34 -24.22
CA SER A 93 10.00 55.14 -25.43
C SER A 93 8.90 54.88 -26.48
N LEU A 94 8.43 53.63 -26.57
CA LEU A 94 7.31 53.27 -27.45
C LEU A 94 6.00 53.88 -26.96
N GLN A 95 5.70 53.77 -25.66
CA GLN A 95 4.50 54.34 -25.06
C GLN A 95 4.51 55.87 -25.16
N ASP A 96 5.64 56.53 -24.90
CA ASP A 96 5.79 57.98 -25.04
C ASP A 96 5.46 58.44 -26.47
N TRP A 97 5.88 57.69 -27.49
CA TRP A 97 5.53 57.97 -28.89
C TRP A 97 4.04 57.74 -29.20
N LEU A 98 3.48 56.60 -28.77
CA LEU A 98 2.07 56.25 -28.98
C LEU A 98 1.11 57.15 -28.19
N ASN A 99 1.58 57.80 -27.13
CA ASN A 99 0.84 58.74 -26.30
C ASN A 99 1.09 60.20 -26.70
N GLN A 100 1.69 60.50 -27.84
CA GLN A 100 1.71 61.88 -28.35
C GLN A 100 0.32 62.32 -28.85
N PRO A 101 -0.04 63.62 -28.81
CA PRO A 101 -1.41 64.08 -29.09
C PRO A 101 -2.01 63.58 -30.41
N ALA A 102 -1.22 63.53 -31.49
CA ALA A 102 -1.70 63.04 -32.78
C ALA A 102 -1.98 61.52 -32.81
N MET A 103 -1.22 60.74 -32.03
CA MET A 103 -1.43 59.29 -31.87
C MET A 103 -2.59 58.99 -30.90
N ARG A 104 -2.85 59.86 -29.92
CA ARG A 104 -4.06 59.78 -29.08
C ARG A 104 -5.33 60.04 -29.87
N ASP A 105 -5.36 61.08 -30.72
CA ASP A 105 -6.51 61.35 -31.61
C ASP A 105 -6.76 60.15 -32.56
N LEU A 106 -5.68 59.52 -33.05
CA LEU A 106 -5.79 58.28 -33.82
C LEU A 106 -6.43 57.15 -32.98
N ARG A 107 -5.94 56.91 -31.75
CA ARG A 107 -6.46 55.89 -30.82
C ARG A 107 -7.95 56.10 -30.50
N GLU A 108 -8.33 57.30 -30.10
CA GLU A 108 -9.71 57.63 -29.72
C GLU A 108 -10.68 57.40 -30.88
N ARG A 109 -10.29 57.77 -32.11
CA ARG A 109 -11.12 57.52 -33.30
C ARG A 109 -11.28 56.04 -33.62
N ILE A 110 -10.25 55.24 -33.39
CA ILE A 110 -10.35 53.78 -33.56
C ILE A 110 -11.38 53.23 -32.57
N LEU A 111 -11.28 53.57 -31.28
CA LEU A 111 -12.20 53.10 -30.24
C LEU A 111 -13.65 53.50 -30.54
N VAL A 112 -13.90 54.76 -30.88
CA VAL A 112 -15.24 55.26 -31.20
C VAL A 112 -15.85 54.54 -32.41
N LYS A 113 -15.04 54.20 -33.42
CA LYS A 113 -15.54 53.60 -34.66
C LYS A 113 -15.66 52.08 -34.62
N VAL A 114 -14.89 51.41 -33.77
CA VAL A 114 -14.96 49.96 -33.59
C VAL A 114 -16.08 49.57 -32.60
N GLY A 115 -16.45 50.44 -31.66
CA GLY A 115 -17.39 50.12 -30.59
C GLY A 115 -16.71 49.39 -29.43
N GLU A 116 -17.31 49.33 -28.24
CA GLU A 116 -16.59 48.88 -27.02
C GLU A 116 -16.43 47.35 -26.88
N ASN A 117 -17.14 46.54 -27.68
CA ASN A 117 -17.20 45.08 -27.49
C ASN A 117 -17.33 44.27 -28.80
N GLU A 118 -17.07 44.87 -29.97
CA GLU A 118 -17.13 44.14 -31.24
C GLU A 118 -15.78 43.54 -31.62
N PRO A 119 -15.71 42.30 -32.12
CA PRO A 119 -14.44 41.73 -32.57
C PRO A 119 -13.81 42.63 -33.64
N ALA A 120 -12.54 42.98 -33.45
CA ALA A 120 -11.86 43.86 -34.39
C ALA A 120 -10.41 43.47 -34.62
N LEU A 121 -9.93 43.80 -35.81
CA LEU A 121 -8.58 43.51 -36.25
C LEU A 121 -7.92 44.81 -36.70
N LEU A 122 -6.81 45.18 -36.07
CA LEU A 122 -5.98 46.31 -36.46
C LEU A 122 -4.76 45.81 -37.24
N ILE A 123 -4.61 46.26 -38.48
CA ILE A 123 -3.48 45.92 -39.33
C ILE A 123 -2.56 47.12 -39.45
N VAL A 124 -1.30 46.94 -39.08
CA VAL A 124 -0.24 47.92 -39.37
C VAL A 124 0.40 47.54 -40.71
N GLN A 125 0.20 48.39 -41.71
CA GLN A 125 0.76 48.24 -43.04
C GLN A 125 1.89 49.25 -43.21
N THR A 126 3.10 48.76 -43.42
CA THR A 126 4.31 49.59 -43.55
C THR A 126 5.40 48.83 -44.26
N GLN A 127 6.26 49.52 -45.01
CA GLN A 127 7.48 48.95 -45.59
C GLN A 127 8.71 49.16 -44.71
N ASP A 128 8.60 49.95 -43.63
CA ASP A 128 9.71 50.19 -42.71
C ASP A 128 10.02 48.94 -41.88
N PRO A 129 11.26 48.41 -41.93
CA PRO A 129 11.61 47.19 -41.21
C PRO A 129 11.50 47.31 -39.69
N LEU A 130 11.77 48.49 -39.12
CA LEU A 130 11.75 48.72 -37.68
C LEU A 130 10.32 48.86 -37.15
N LEU A 131 9.43 49.54 -37.87
CA LEU A 131 7.99 49.59 -37.54
C LEU A 131 7.37 48.18 -37.50
N ARG A 132 7.82 47.24 -38.34
CA ARG A 132 7.41 45.83 -38.28
C ARG A 132 7.95 45.09 -37.04
N ARG A 133 9.04 45.56 -36.44
CA ARG A 133 9.67 44.98 -35.25
C ARG A 133 9.08 45.50 -33.94
N LEU A 134 8.40 46.65 -33.94
CA LEU A 134 7.84 47.24 -32.72
C LEU A 134 6.74 46.36 -32.07
N PRO A 135 6.75 46.13 -30.74
CA PRO A 135 5.75 45.34 -30.03
C PRO A 135 4.42 46.09 -29.89
N TRP A 136 3.70 46.27 -31.01
CA TRP A 136 2.45 47.03 -31.10
C TRP A 136 1.35 46.58 -30.14
N HIS A 137 1.38 45.33 -29.68
CA HIS A 137 0.44 44.81 -28.68
C HIS A 137 0.55 45.49 -27.31
N LEU A 138 1.63 46.24 -27.05
CA LEU A 138 1.81 47.08 -25.86
C LEU A 138 1.09 48.42 -25.95
N TRP A 139 0.44 48.72 -27.07
CA TRP A 139 -0.37 49.93 -27.20
C TRP A 139 -1.59 49.83 -26.29
N GLU A 140 -1.78 50.84 -25.42
CA GLU A 140 -2.90 50.94 -24.46
C GLU A 140 -4.28 50.69 -25.09
N LEU A 141 -4.42 50.96 -26.39
CA LEU A 141 -5.61 50.64 -27.20
C LEU A 141 -6.13 49.21 -26.97
N LEU A 142 -5.26 48.22 -26.78
CA LEU A 142 -5.66 46.81 -26.62
C LEU A 142 -6.17 46.48 -25.22
N ASN A 143 -5.78 47.29 -24.22
CA ASN A 143 -6.32 47.20 -22.86
C ASN A 143 -7.74 47.79 -22.81
N GLU A 144 -7.96 48.89 -23.55
CA GLU A 144 -9.25 49.57 -23.66
C GLU A 144 -10.23 48.82 -24.55
N HIS A 145 -9.76 47.95 -25.46
CA HIS A 145 -10.60 47.12 -26.32
C HIS A 145 -10.20 45.62 -26.31
N PRO A 146 -10.78 44.80 -25.40
CA PRO A 146 -10.37 43.42 -25.16
C PRO A 146 -10.57 42.43 -26.34
N GLN A 147 -11.41 42.76 -27.31
CA GLN A 147 -11.63 41.95 -28.52
C GLN A 147 -10.84 42.43 -29.76
N LEU A 148 -9.92 43.39 -29.58
CA LEU A 148 -9.04 43.89 -30.63
C LEU A 148 -7.74 43.08 -30.66
N GLU A 149 -7.24 42.74 -31.84
CA GLU A 149 -5.91 42.16 -32.03
C GLU A 149 -5.14 42.87 -33.16
N ILE A 150 -3.81 42.86 -33.10
CA ILE A 150 -2.92 43.52 -34.07
C ILE A 150 -2.22 42.51 -34.98
N ALA A 151 -2.21 42.79 -36.28
CA ALA A 151 -1.43 42.06 -37.27
C ALA A 151 -0.58 43.00 -38.15
N LEU A 152 0.46 42.44 -38.77
CA LEU A 152 1.32 43.13 -39.74
C LEU A 152 1.00 42.68 -41.17
N SER A 153 1.13 43.59 -42.15
CA SER A 153 0.89 43.28 -43.57
C SER A 153 1.83 44.02 -44.51
N ALA A 154 2.14 43.40 -45.66
CA ALA A 154 2.91 43.99 -46.76
C ALA A 154 2.09 44.26 -48.06
N GLN A 155 1.07 43.45 -48.42
CA GLN A 155 0.27 43.60 -49.67
C GLN A 155 -1.15 42.97 -49.58
N HIS A 156 -2.05 43.29 -50.52
CA HIS A 156 -3.48 42.91 -50.55
C HIS A 156 -3.82 41.82 -51.59
N ILE A 157 -4.42 40.68 -51.17
CA ILE A 157 -5.11 39.69 -52.04
C ILE A 157 -6.27 39.00 -51.30
N GLN A 158 -7.46 38.92 -51.92
CA GLN A 158 -8.67 38.32 -51.33
C GLN A 158 -8.60 36.79 -51.22
N SER A 159 -8.80 36.23 -50.02
CA SER A 159 -8.89 34.76 -49.79
C SER A 159 -10.06 34.42 -48.85
N SER A 160 -11.02 33.64 -49.33
CA SER A 160 -12.24 33.23 -48.62
C SER A 160 -12.23 31.77 -48.14
N ARG A 161 -11.05 31.12 -48.11
CA ARG A 161 -10.91 29.67 -47.89
C ARG A 161 -11.04 29.29 -46.41
N ARG A 162 -11.92 28.32 -46.10
CA ARG A 162 -12.08 27.73 -44.75
C ARG A 162 -11.13 26.54 -44.54
N LEU A 163 -10.80 26.22 -43.29
CA LEU A 163 -10.06 25.00 -42.93
C LEU A 163 -10.90 23.76 -43.27
N HIS A 164 -10.25 22.67 -43.72
CA HIS A 164 -10.94 21.39 -43.86
C HIS A 164 -11.35 20.84 -42.50
N ASN A 165 -12.33 19.93 -42.50
CA ASN A 165 -12.77 19.18 -41.33
C ASN A 165 -12.70 17.69 -41.67
N PRO A 166 -11.66 16.94 -41.24
CA PRO A 166 -10.57 17.34 -40.34
C PRO A 166 -9.51 18.25 -40.98
N VAL A 167 -8.84 19.08 -40.16
CA VAL A 167 -7.82 20.06 -40.57
C VAL A 167 -6.53 19.36 -40.98
N ARG A 168 -5.97 19.63 -42.16
CA ARG A 168 -4.73 18.99 -42.65
C ARG A 168 -3.50 19.80 -42.28
N ILE A 169 -2.59 19.23 -41.50
CA ILE A 169 -1.43 19.94 -40.95
C ILE A 169 -0.15 19.22 -41.39
N LEU A 170 0.74 19.92 -42.08
CA LEU A 170 2.11 19.48 -42.32
C LEU A 170 3.02 20.11 -41.27
N ALA A 171 3.66 19.30 -40.44
CA ALA A 171 4.53 19.74 -39.36
C ALA A 171 5.97 19.31 -39.63
N VAL A 172 6.82 20.28 -39.95
CA VAL A 172 8.24 20.11 -40.22
C VAL A 172 9.02 20.40 -38.94
N LEU A 173 9.63 19.36 -38.37
CA LEU A 173 10.52 19.45 -37.22
C LEU A 173 11.94 19.38 -37.78
N GLY A 174 12.59 20.53 -37.94
CA GLY A 174 13.93 20.66 -38.49
C GLY A 174 15.02 20.29 -37.49
N ASP A 175 16.23 20.80 -37.71
CA ASP A 175 17.41 20.55 -36.88
C ASP A 175 17.10 20.75 -35.38
N SER A 176 17.24 19.68 -34.61
CA SER A 176 16.96 19.63 -33.17
C SER A 176 18.18 19.90 -32.29
N THR A 177 19.34 20.26 -32.87
CA THR A 177 20.60 20.43 -32.14
C THR A 177 20.50 21.49 -31.02
N GLY A 178 20.40 21.03 -29.78
CA GLY A 178 20.31 21.91 -28.61
C GLY A 178 18.92 22.53 -28.37
N ILE A 179 17.87 22.01 -29.02
CA ILE A 179 16.47 22.44 -28.81
C ILE A 179 15.53 21.22 -28.78
N ASN A 180 14.40 21.30 -28.06
CA ASN A 180 13.47 20.18 -27.91
C ASN A 180 12.25 20.31 -28.84
N VAL A 181 12.42 19.91 -30.09
CA VAL A 181 11.32 19.86 -31.08
C VAL A 181 10.28 18.76 -30.77
N GLN A 182 10.60 17.80 -29.90
CA GLN A 182 9.67 16.74 -29.46
C GLN A 182 8.50 17.30 -28.65
N ALA A 183 8.72 18.39 -27.90
CA ALA A 183 7.67 19.09 -27.19
C ALA A 183 6.68 19.76 -28.16
N ASP A 184 7.16 20.31 -29.28
CA ASP A 184 6.31 20.85 -30.34
C ASP A 184 5.46 19.75 -31.00
N GLN A 185 6.09 18.59 -31.29
CA GLN A 185 5.40 17.41 -31.81
C GLN A 185 4.27 16.97 -30.87
N THR A 186 4.54 16.95 -29.58
CA THR A 186 3.58 16.56 -28.54
C THR A 186 2.41 17.54 -28.44
N ALA A 187 2.67 18.85 -28.58
CA ALA A 187 1.62 19.86 -28.59
C ALA A 187 0.68 19.72 -29.79
N LEU A 188 1.24 19.47 -30.98
CA LEU A 188 0.47 19.27 -32.21
C LEU A 188 -0.34 17.98 -32.20
N ASN A 189 0.22 16.88 -31.67
CA ASN A 189 -0.47 15.58 -31.54
C ASN A 189 -1.73 15.62 -30.67
N LYS A 190 -1.92 16.66 -29.85
CA LYS A 190 -3.12 16.83 -29.02
C LYS A 190 -4.30 17.46 -29.77
N LEU A 191 -4.10 17.92 -31.01
CA LEU A 191 -5.16 18.52 -31.82
C LEU A 191 -6.21 17.47 -32.24
N LEU A 192 -7.40 17.58 -31.65
CA LEU A 192 -8.56 16.81 -32.08
C LEU A 192 -9.07 17.36 -33.41
N ASN A 193 -9.53 16.49 -34.31
CA ASN A 193 -10.03 16.87 -35.63
C ASN A 193 -8.97 17.43 -36.61
N ALA A 194 -7.72 16.96 -36.49
CA ALA A 194 -6.63 17.21 -37.45
C ALA A 194 -6.13 15.92 -38.10
N ASN A 195 -5.70 16.00 -39.35
CA ASN A 195 -4.83 15.05 -40.02
C ASN A 195 -3.41 15.63 -40.03
N LEU A 196 -2.54 15.09 -39.19
CA LEU A 196 -1.16 15.57 -38.99
C LEU A 196 -0.18 14.70 -39.78
N LYS A 197 0.67 15.32 -40.59
CA LYS A 197 1.86 14.70 -41.17
C LYS A 197 3.09 15.36 -40.58
N PHE A 198 3.91 14.59 -39.87
CA PHE A 198 5.22 15.05 -39.39
C PHE A 198 6.31 14.72 -40.41
N LEU A 199 7.19 15.68 -40.65
CA LEU A 199 8.49 15.50 -41.28
C LEU A 199 9.53 15.81 -40.21
N ILE A 200 10.24 14.79 -39.75
CA ILE A 200 11.25 14.92 -38.69
C ILE A 200 12.61 14.88 -39.34
N GLU A 201 13.34 15.98 -39.19
CA GLU A 201 14.63 16.23 -39.82
C GLU A 201 14.66 15.81 -41.31
N PRO A 202 13.70 16.27 -42.15
CA PRO A 202 13.55 15.76 -43.51
C PRO A 202 14.71 16.14 -44.42
N THR A 203 14.86 15.36 -45.48
CA THR A 203 15.71 15.76 -46.61
C THR A 203 15.04 16.88 -47.43
N ARG A 204 15.83 17.61 -48.22
CA ARG A 204 15.28 18.64 -49.14
C ARG A 204 14.24 18.07 -50.11
N GLN A 205 14.51 16.88 -50.63
CA GLN A 205 13.60 16.19 -51.56
C GLN A 205 12.29 15.83 -50.87
N GLU A 206 12.36 15.22 -49.68
CA GLU A 206 11.17 14.84 -48.91
C GLU A 206 10.31 16.06 -48.57
N LEU A 207 10.93 17.17 -48.13
CA LEU A 207 10.21 18.41 -47.86
C LEU A 207 9.49 18.94 -49.11
N HIS A 208 10.16 18.94 -50.26
CA HIS A 208 9.58 19.40 -51.52
C HIS A 208 8.42 18.49 -51.98
N GLU A 209 8.59 17.17 -51.88
CA GLU A 209 7.57 16.17 -52.24
C GLU A 209 6.29 16.36 -51.42
N TYR A 210 6.40 16.41 -50.09
CA TYR A 210 5.23 16.53 -49.21
C TYR A 210 4.56 17.90 -49.30
N LEU A 211 5.31 19.00 -49.46
CA LEU A 211 4.73 20.32 -49.74
C LEU A 211 3.95 20.33 -51.06
N SER A 212 4.39 19.52 -52.03
CA SER A 212 3.75 19.36 -53.33
C SER A 212 2.60 18.35 -53.35
N GLU A 213 2.55 17.36 -52.45
CA GLU A 213 1.59 16.25 -52.49
C GLU A 213 0.15 16.66 -52.12
N GLY A 214 -0.04 17.35 -51.01
CA GLY A 214 -1.36 17.54 -50.41
C GLY A 214 -1.90 18.97 -50.49
N PRO A 215 -3.23 19.18 -50.50
CA PRO A 215 -3.78 20.46 -50.07
C PRO A 215 -3.68 20.54 -48.55
N TRP A 216 -2.63 21.18 -48.05
CA TRP A 216 -2.42 21.44 -46.62
C TRP A 216 -3.27 22.63 -46.15
N ASP A 217 -3.76 22.59 -44.91
CA ASP A 217 -4.42 23.73 -44.27
C ASP A 217 -3.44 24.56 -43.45
N ILE A 218 -2.60 23.88 -42.67
CA ILE A 218 -1.61 24.49 -41.78
C ILE A 218 -0.23 23.90 -42.08
N LEU A 219 0.78 24.77 -42.23
CA LEU A 219 2.19 24.42 -42.24
C LEU A 219 2.78 24.85 -40.89
N PHE A 220 3.41 23.94 -40.16
CA PHE A 220 4.13 24.24 -38.94
C PHE A 220 5.61 23.93 -39.13
N PHE A 221 6.49 24.83 -38.72
CA PHE A 221 7.93 24.64 -38.72
C PHE A 221 8.50 24.91 -37.32
N ALA A 222 9.33 23.98 -36.81
CA ALA A 222 10.13 24.14 -35.60
C ALA A 222 11.56 23.69 -35.87
N GLY A 223 12.55 24.55 -35.60
CA GLY A 223 13.96 24.26 -35.90
C GLY A 223 14.81 25.53 -35.87
N HIS A 224 16.08 25.43 -36.23
CA HIS A 224 16.95 26.59 -36.36
C HIS A 224 16.67 27.38 -37.65
N SER A 225 16.81 28.70 -37.60
CA SER A 225 16.75 29.59 -38.78
C SER A 225 17.63 30.84 -38.60
N HIS A 226 18.10 31.43 -39.71
CA HIS A 226 18.96 32.62 -39.72
C HIS A 226 18.76 33.49 -40.97
N SER A 227 18.67 34.81 -40.81
CA SER A 227 18.72 35.80 -41.90
C SER A 227 19.96 36.68 -41.82
N HIS A 228 20.41 37.14 -42.97
CA HIS A 228 21.43 38.18 -43.09
C HIS A 228 20.83 39.59 -42.94
N ALA A 229 21.69 40.58 -42.73
CA ALA A 229 21.31 41.96 -42.39
C ALA A 229 20.46 42.66 -43.48
N ASP A 230 20.43 42.14 -44.71
CA ASP A 230 19.64 42.68 -45.82
C ASP A 230 18.17 42.24 -45.80
N ALA A 231 17.76 41.39 -44.86
CA ALA A 231 16.41 40.83 -44.70
C ALA A 231 15.82 40.08 -45.92
N ALA A 232 16.58 39.99 -47.02
CA ALA A 232 16.21 39.35 -48.28
C ALA A 232 16.92 38.00 -48.48
N SER A 233 17.94 37.70 -47.67
CA SER A 233 18.70 36.45 -47.73
C SER A 233 18.80 35.77 -46.36
N GLY A 234 18.67 34.44 -46.33
CA GLY A 234 18.67 33.64 -45.10
C GLY A 234 18.53 32.14 -45.36
N GLN A 235 18.57 31.33 -44.31
CA GLN A 235 18.53 29.86 -44.36
C GLN A 235 17.73 29.26 -43.19
N VAL A 236 17.02 28.17 -43.47
CA VAL A 236 16.31 27.34 -42.49
C VAL A 236 16.98 25.97 -42.39
N TYR A 237 17.22 25.48 -41.18
CA TYR A 237 17.90 24.20 -40.95
C TYR A 237 16.84 23.10 -40.83
N ILE A 238 16.72 22.30 -41.89
CA ILE A 238 15.70 21.25 -41.98
C ILE A 238 16.18 19.92 -41.39
N ASN A 239 17.48 19.74 -41.21
CA ASN A 239 18.10 18.70 -40.38
C ASN A 239 19.53 19.14 -39.99
N GLU A 240 20.27 18.31 -39.26
CA GLU A 240 21.64 18.63 -38.80
C GLU A 240 22.59 19.01 -39.96
N HIS A 241 22.41 18.40 -41.14
CA HIS A 241 23.33 18.44 -42.28
C HIS A 241 22.84 19.33 -43.43
N ASP A 242 21.53 19.50 -43.58
CA ASP A 242 20.89 20.25 -44.66
C ASP A 242 20.28 21.57 -44.17
N ARG A 243 20.56 22.60 -44.95
CA ARG A 243 19.97 23.94 -44.82
C ARG A 243 19.32 24.37 -46.11
N LEU A 244 18.16 25.02 -46.04
CA LEU A 244 17.39 25.47 -47.19
C LEU A 244 17.41 27.00 -47.27
N PRO A 245 17.92 27.60 -48.37
CA PRO A 245 17.82 29.03 -48.59
C PRO A 245 16.36 29.50 -48.59
N LEU A 246 16.10 30.69 -48.02
CA LEU A 246 14.73 31.24 -47.93
C LEU A 246 14.02 31.35 -49.28
N LYS A 247 14.74 31.64 -50.36
CA LYS A 247 14.20 31.68 -51.73
C LYS A 247 13.73 30.31 -52.22
N GLU A 248 14.43 29.24 -51.86
CA GLU A 248 14.07 27.87 -52.23
C GLU A 248 12.88 27.37 -51.41
N LEU A 249 12.86 27.68 -50.10
CA LEU A 249 11.70 27.46 -49.23
C LEU A 249 10.47 28.22 -49.75
N SER A 250 10.66 29.45 -50.22
CA SER A 250 9.62 30.30 -50.77
C SER A 250 8.96 29.65 -51.99
N ASN A 251 9.74 29.15 -52.95
CA ASN A 251 9.21 28.41 -54.10
C ASN A 251 8.39 27.17 -53.69
N ALA A 252 8.82 26.44 -52.66
CA ALA A 252 8.11 25.27 -52.17
C ALA A 252 6.78 25.62 -51.48
N ILE A 253 6.74 26.73 -50.74
CA ILE A 253 5.52 27.21 -50.07
C ILE A 253 4.51 27.79 -51.08
N ASP A 254 4.94 28.46 -52.17
CA ASP A 254 4.04 28.94 -53.23
C ASP A 254 3.16 27.81 -53.78
N THR A 255 3.77 26.63 -53.96
CA THR A 255 3.06 25.42 -54.41
C THR A 255 1.98 25.00 -53.41
N ALA A 256 2.29 24.99 -52.11
CA ALA A 256 1.34 24.66 -51.05
C ALA A 256 0.20 25.71 -50.94
N VAL A 257 0.50 26.99 -51.12
CA VAL A 257 -0.50 28.09 -51.14
C VAL A 257 -1.49 27.91 -52.29
N ARG A 258 -0.99 27.66 -53.52
CA ARG A 258 -1.84 27.37 -54.69
C ARG A 258 -2.76 26.17 -54.45
N LYS A 259 -2.26 25.15 -53.74
CA LYS A 259 -3.02 23.94 -53.36
C LYS A 259 -3.90 24.09 -52.12
N GLY A 260 -3.83 25.21 -51.41
CA GLY A 260 -4.79 25.52 -50.36
C GLY A 260 -4.22 25.85 -48.99
N LEU A 261 -2.94 26.12 -48.79
CA LEU A 261 -2.41 26.53 -47.48
C LEU A 261 -3.11 27.80 -46.96
N LYS A 262 -3.57 27.77 -45.69
CA LYS A 262 -4.28 28.91 -45.04
C LYS A 262 -3.50 29.55 -43.90
N LEU A 263 -2.67 28.78 -43.20
CA LEU A 263 -1.87 29.24 -42.06
C LEU A 263 -0.46 28.64 -42.10
N ALA A 264 0.57 29.45 -41.89
CA ALA A 264 1.93 28.99 -41.65
C ALA A 264 2.45 29.46 -40.29
N ILE A 265 3.00 28.56 -39.47
CA ILE A 265 3.51 28.85 -38.14
C ILE A 265 5.02 28.54 -38.13
N PHE A 266 5.85 29.57 -38.03
CA PHE A 266 7.29 29.44 -37.94
C PHE A 266 7.73 29.67 -36.50
N ASN A 267 7.89 28.58 -35.76
CA ASN A 267 8.34 28.55 -34.39
C ASN A 267 9.88 28.52 -34.31
N SER A 268 10.55 29.47 -34.98
CA SER A 268 12.01 29.53 -35.15
C SER A 268 12.55 30.96 -35.01
N CYS A 269 13.88 31.13 -34.95
CA CYS A 269 14.53 32.39 -34.54
C CYS A 269 14.55 33.55 -35.54
N ASP A 270 14.06 33.37 -36.77
CA ASP A 270 14.16 34.38 -37.83
C ASP A 270 12.80 34.62 -38.50
N GLY A 271 11.83 35.01 -37.70
CA GLY A 271 10.45 35.07 -38.14
C GLY A 271 10.12 36.24 -39.07
N LEU A 272 10.75 37.41 -38.90
CA LEU A 272 10.41 38.61 -39.69
C LEU A 272 11.07 38.65 -41.08
N GLY A 273 12.30 38.15 -41.22
CA GLY A 273 12.92 37.95 -42.54
C GLY A 273 12.14 36.92 -43.36
N LEU A 274 11.77 35.80 -42.72
CA LEU A 274 10.81 34.82 -43.25
C LEU A 274 9.48 35.47 -43.65
N ALA A 275 8.86 36.27 -42.78
CA ALA A 275 7.58 36.90 -43.07
C ALA A 275 7.65 37.89 -44.25
N GLN A 276 8.76 38.59 -44.43
CA GLN A 276 8.95 39.49 -45.55
C GLN A 276 9.09 38.73 -46.88
N VAL A 277 9.92 37.67 -46.92
CA VAL A 277 10.10 36.82 -48.10
C VAL A 277 8.83 36.01 -48.43
N LEU A 278 8.04 35.61 -47.43
CA LEU A 278 6.83 34.81 -47.60
C LEU A 278 5.57 35.66 -47.81
N ALA A 279 5.59 36.96 -47.50
CA ALA A 279 4.50 37.87 -47.84
C ALA A 279 4.31 37.98 -49.36
N ASP A 280 5.39 37.92 -50.13
CA ASP A 280 5.37 37.89 -51.61
C ASP A 280 4.69 36.63 -52.18
N LEU A 281 4.51 35.58 -51.35
CA LEU A 281 3.83 34.34 -51.73
C LEU A 281 2.34 34.31 -51.38
N HIS A 282 1.81 35.38 -50.81
CA HIS A 282 0.39 35.53 -50.52
C HIS A 282 -0.19 34.46 -49.56
N VAL A 283 0.60 33.95 -48.61
CA VAL A 283 0.10 33.09 -47.52
C VAL A 283 -0.95 33.88 -46.71
N PRO A 284 -2.19 33.37 -46.51
CA PRO A 284 -3.25 34.17 -45.89
C PRO A 284 -2.96 34.60 -44.45
N HIS A 285 -2.48 33.68 -43.61
CA HIS A 285 -2.11 33.95 -42.22
C HIS A 285 -0.76 33.34 -41.91
N MET A 286 0.06 34.05 -41.12
CA MET A 286 1.32 33.54 -40.61
C MET A 286 1.51 33.93 -39.14
N ILE A 287 2.13 33.04 -38.37
CA ILE A 287 2.69 33.36 -37.06
C ILE A 287 4.20 33.19 -37.15
N VAL A 288 4.92 34.23 -36.74
CA VAL A 288 6.39 34.26 -36.75
C VAL A 288 6.92 34.89 -35.45
N MET A 289 8.21 34.73 -35.18
CA MET A 289 8.88 35.35 -34.02
C MET A 289 9.65 36.61 -34.43
N ARG A 290 9.46 37.72 -33.70
CA ARG A 290 10.11 39.02 -34.00
C ARG A 290 11.62 39.00 -33.86
N GLU A 291 12.09 38.27 -32.87
CA GLU A 291 13.48 38.12 -32.49
C GLU A 291 13.76 36.63 -32.22
N PRO A 292 15.03 36.23 -32.04
CA PRO A 292 15.36 34.89 -31.62
C PRO A 292 14.55 34.42 -30.42
N VAL A 293 13.91 33.25 -30.57
CA VAL A 293 13.01 32.69 -29.57
C VAL A 293 13.74 31.63 -28.74
N PRO A 294 13.74 31.75 -27.40
CA PRO A 294 14.16 30.67 -26.52
C PRO A 294 13.25 29.46 -26.68
N ASP A 295 13.82 28.24 -26.64
CA ASP A 295 13.08 27.01 -26.91
C ASP A 295 11.84 26.82 -26.00
N ARG A 296 11.99 27.21 -24.73
CA ARG A 296 10.92 27.19 -23.72
C ARG A 296 9.76 28.13 -24.07
N VAL A 297 10.04 29.30 -24.65
CA VAL A 297 9.01 30.28 -25.05
C VAL A 297 8.28 29.78 -26.30
N ALA A 298 9.02 29.25 -27.28
CA ALA A 298 8.47 28.66 -28.51
C ALA A 298 7.46 27.53 -28.20
N GLN A 299 7.81 26.62 -27.30
CA GLN A 299 6.93 25.51 -26.88
C GLN A 299 5.71 25.98 -26.08
N ALA A 300 5.92 26.94 -25.15
CA ALA A 300 4.85 27.49 -24.34
C ALA A 300 3.81 28.21 -25.22
N PHE A 301 4.29 29.04 -26.16
CA PHE A 301 3.44 29.73 -27.13
C PHE A 301 2.59 28.75 -27.93
N LEU A 302 3.21 27.74 -28.55
CA LEU A 302 2.51 26.74 -29.36
C LEU A 302 1.41 26.04 -28.55
N ARG A 303 1.73 25.62 -27.33
CA ARG A 303 0.75 24.97 -26.44
C ARG A 303 -0.43 25.88 -26.12
N TYR A 304 -0.18 27.13 -25.73
CA TYR A 304 -1.25 28.08 -25.38
C TYR A 304 -2.10 28.44 -26.59
N PHE A 305 -1.47 28.69 -27.74
CA PHE A 305 -2.17 28.99 -28.98
C PHE A 305 -3.07 27.83 -29.42
N LEU A 306 -2.55 26.59 -29.50
CA LEU A 306 -3.32 25.43 -29.93
C LEU A 306 -4.49 25.13 -28.98
N ASN A 307 -4.34 25.38 -27.69
CA ASN A 307 -5.39 25.18 -26.70
C ASN A 307 -6.62 26.09 -26.94
N HIS A 308 -6.41 27.34 -27.33
CA HIS A 308 -7.50 28.26 -27.66
C HIS A 308 -8.01 28.02 -29.09
N PHE A 309 -7.10 27.88 -30.04
CA PHE A 309 -7.45 27.76 -31.45
C PHE A 309 -8.29 26.51 -31.71
N ALA A 310 -7.90 25.34 -31.18
CA ALA A 310 -8.64 24.09 -31.37
C ALA A 310 -10.06 24.08 -30.77
N ARG A 311 -10.33 24.96 -29.79
CA ARG A 311 -11.67 25.14 -29.18
C ARG A 311 -12.58 26.03 -30.01
N GLY A 312 -12.14 26.46 -31.19
CA GLY A 312 -12.96 27.22 -32.14
C GLY A 312 -12.97 28.72 -31.88
N GLU A 313 -12.11 29.19 -30.97
CA GLU A 313 -11.83 30.61 -30.86
C GLU A 313 -11.22 31.12 -32.17
N SER A 314 -11.39 32.42 -32.45
CA SER A 314 -10.75 33.04 -33.62
C SER A 314 -9.24 32.88 -33.56
N PHE A 315 -8.59 32.78 -34.72
CA PHE A 315 -7.14 32.80 -34.84
C PHE A 315 -6.52 33.98 -34.06
N TYR A 316 -7.07 35.18 -34.21
CA TYR A 316 -6.62 36.40 -33.54
C TYR A 316 -6.69 36.31 -32.02
N LEU A 317 -7.86 35.98 -31.48
CA LEU A 317 -8.06 35.83 -30.03
C LEU A 317 -7.17 34.73 -29.44
N SER A 318 -6.93 33.65 -30.20
CA SER A 318 -6.07 32.55 -29.75
C SER A 318 -4.61 32.99 -29.61
N VAL A 319 -4.11 33.80 -30.53
CA VAL A 319 -2.76 34.39 -30.43
C VAL A 319 -2.70 35.42 -29.29
N ARG A 320 -3.74 36.24 -29.12
CA ARG A 320 -3.84 37.20 -28.00
C ARG A 320 -3.65 36.52 -26.66
N LYS A 321 -4.51 35.54 -26.36
CA LYS A 321 -4.52 34.80 -25.10
C LYS A 321 -3.25 33.99 -24.89
N ALA A 322 -2.64 33.51 -25.97
CA ALA A 322 -1.35 32.84 -25.89
C ALA A 322 -0.25 33.81 -25.42
N ARG A 323 -0.20 35.04 -25.95
CA ARG A 323 0.75 36.06 -25.49
C ARG A 323 0.48 36.53 -24.06
N GLU A 324 -0.79 36.72 -23.68
CA GLU A 324 -1.16 37.04 -22.29
C GLU A 324 -0.65 35.95 -21.32
N GLN A 325 -0.78 34.67 -21.69
CA GLN A 325 -0.23 33.57 -20.89
C GLN A 325 1.30 33.50 -20.87
N LEU A 326 1.99 34.02 -21.90
CA LEU A 326 3.44 34.13 -21.92
C LEU A 326 3.98 35.18 -20.94
N GLN A 327 3.19 36.16 -20.50
CA GLN A 327 3.60 37.13 -19.48
C GLN A 327 4.04 36.44 -18.17
N GLY A 328 3.45 35.27 -17.85
CA GLY A 328 3.88 34.46 -16.71
C GLY A 328 5.32 33.95 -16.78
N LEU A 329 5.94 33.96 -17.97
CA LEU A 329 7.34 33.60 -18.18
C LEU A 329 8.28 34.81 -18.13
N GLU A 330 7.76 36.06 -18.14
CA GLU A 330 8.58 37.28 -18.21
C GLU A 330 9.37 37.56 -16.93
N LYS A 331 9.04 36.88 -15.83
CA LYS A 331 9.87 36.86 -14.63
C LYS A 331 11.24 36.21 -14.91
N ASP A 332 11.27 35.16 -15.71
CA ASP A 332 12.50 34.38 -15.98
C ASP A 332 13.11 34.73 -17.35
N ILE A 333 12.28 35.09 -18.33
CA ILE A 333 12.67 35.42 -19.70
C ILE A 333 11.99 36.75 -20.07
N PRO A 334 12.63 37.91 -19.82
CA PRO A 334 12.05 39.21 -20.12
C PRO A 334 11.55 39.30 -21.57
N CYS A 335 10.40 39.96 -21.77
CA CYS A 335 9.82 40.20 -23.10
C CYS A 335 9.33 38.95 -23.85
N ALA A 336 9.13 37.81 -23.18
CA ALA A 336 8.65 36.58 -23.83
C ALA A 336 7.34 36.76 -24.61
N SER A 337 6.42 37.63 -24.15
CA SER A 337 5.17 37.90 -24.86
C SER A 337 5.36 38.78 -26.12
N TRP A 338 6.51 39.44 -26.27
CA TRP A 338 6.78 40.35 -27.39
C TRP A 338 7.12 39.61 -28.69
N LEU A 339 7.54 38.35 -28.59
CA LEU A 339 8.11 37.60 -29.70
C LEU A 339 7.07 37.14 -30.73
N PRO A 340 5.93 36.51 -30.37
CA PRO A 340 5.00 36.00 -31.37
C PRO A 340 4.21 37.14 -32.03
N VAL A 341 4.24 37.19 -33.36
CA VAL A 341 3.52 38.20 -34.16
C VAL A 341 2.76 37.55 -35.32
N ILE A 342 1.58 38.11 -35.60
CA ILE A 342 0.78 37.75 -36.77
C ILE A 342 1.27 38.58 -37.97
N CYS A 343 1.64 37.89 -39.05
CA CYS A 343 1.85 38.48 -40.36
C CYS A 343 0.77 37.94 -41.29
N GLN A 344 0.00 38.79 -41.95
CA GLN A 344 -1.15 38.31 -42.73
C GLN A 344 -1.50 39.22 -43.89
N ASN A 345 -2.34 38.70 -44.77
CA ASN A 345 -2.98 39.47 -45.82
C ASN A 345 -4.20 40.25 -45.27
N PRO A 346 -4.37 41.56 -45.56
CA PRO A 346 -5.49 42.35 -45.05
C PRO A 346 -6.87 41.90 -45.53
N ALA A 347 -6.90 41.18 -46.65
CA ALA A 347 -8.12 40.68 -47.27
C ALA A 347 -8.41 39.20 -46.91
N ALA A 348 -7.65 38.59 -46.00
CA ALA A 348 -7.90 37.24 -45.53
C ALA A 348 -9.16 37.20 -44.64
N ALA A 349 -10.02 36.20 -44.88
CA ALA A 349 -11.16 35.94 -44.01
C ALA A 349 -10.70 35.36 -42.65
N GLU A 350 -11.45 35.68 -41.58
CA GLU A 350 -11.18 35.18 -40.23
C GLU A 350 -11.05 33.64 -40.20
N LEU A 351 -9.93 33.15 -39.68
CA LEU A 351 -9.66 31.72 -39.56
C LEU A 351 -10.16 31.19 -38.20
N LYS A 352 -10.96 30.12 -38.23
CA LYS A 352 -11.48 29.41 -37.04
C LYS A 352 -11.30 27.91 -37.19
N TYR A 353 -10.93 27.25 -36.10
CA TYR A 353 -10.80 25.80 -36.07
C TYR A 353 -12.18 25.11 -36.08
N PRO A 354 -12.44 24.14 -36.97
CA PRO A 354 -13.74 23.52 -37.09
C PRO A 354 -14.15 22.74 -35.82
N GLN A 355 -15.31 23.07 -35.28
CA GLN A 355 -15.87 22.42 -34.08
C GLN A 355 -16.42 21.02 -34.38
N TRP A 356 -16.00 20.03 -33.58
CA TRP A 356 -16.43 18.64 -33.71
C TRP A 356 -17.81 18.42 -33.07
N ASN A 357 -18.83 18.24 -33.91
CA ASN A 357 -20.22 18.10 -33.44
C ASN A 357 -20.61 16.61 -33.33
N ARG A 358 -20.58 16.05 -32.12
CA ARG A 358 -20.83 14.61 -31.84
C ARG A 358 -22.27 14.13 -32.17
N THR A 359 -23.21 15.03 -32.41
CA THR A 359 -24.65 14.69 -32.57
C THR A 359 -25.09 14.43 -34.01
N LYS A 360 -24.28 14.67 -35.05
CA LYS A 360 -24.70 14.52 -36.46
C LYS A 360 -24.39 13.17 -37.12
N LEU A 361 -23.78 12.21 -36.43
CA LEU A 361 -23.35 10.92 -37.00
C LEU A 361 -24.09 9.69 -36.43
N LEU A 362 -25.36 9.85 -36.02
CA LEU A 362 -26.24 8.71 -35.67
C LEU A 362 -27.36 8.47 -36.69
N LYS A 363 -27.36 9.18 -37.81
CA LYS A 363 -28.35 9.01 -38.88
C LYS A 363 -27.69 9.10 -40.25
N ARG A 364 -27.05 8.01 -40.69
CA ARG A 364 -26.94 7.56 -42.10
C ARG A 364 -25.97 6.36 -42.21
N THR A 365 -26.54 5.17 -42.04
CA THR A 365 -26.32 3.93 -42.84
C THR A 365 -24.86 3.53 -43.16
N ALA A 366 -24.24 2.62 -42.39
CA ALA A 366 -24.38 1.16 -42.41
C ALA A 366 -23.76 0.36 -43.59
N VAL A 367 -23.07 0.97 -44.58
CA VAL A 367 -22.42 0.15 -45.65
C VAL A 367 -20.98 0.55 -46.04
N ALA A 368 -20.42 1.65 -45.52
CA ALA A 368 -19.05 2.08 -45.89
C ALA A 368 -17.98 1.91 -44.79
N THR A 369 -18.12 0.90 -43.93
CA THR A 369 -17.28 0.67 -42.73
C THR A 369 -16.29 -0.50 -42.86
N LEU A 370 -15.52 -0.56 -43.95
CA LEU A 370 -14.37 -1.50 -44.02
C LEU A 370 -13.03 -0.88 -44.45
N ALA A 371 -12.99 0.27 -45.13
CA ALA A 371 -11.71 0.87 -45.55
C ALA A 371 -11.27 2.11 -44.76
N GLY A 372 -12.20 2.98 -44.32
CA GLY A 372 -11.87 4.25 -43.65
C GLY A 372 -11.57 4.15 -42.15
N LEU A 373 -12.02 3.10 -41.47
CA LEU A 373 -11.79 2.89 -40.03
C LEU A 373 -10.36 2.46 -39.71
N ALA A 374 -9.64 1.87 -40.67
CA ALA A 374 -8.28 1.36 -40.44
C ALA A 374 -7.24 2.48 -40.21
N VAL A 375 -7.41 3.67 -40.81
CA VAL A 375 -6.41 4.74 -40.77
C VAL A 375 -6.59 5.67 -39.54
N SER A 376 -7.82 5.96 -39.11
CA SER A 376 -8.08 6.76 -37.90
C SER A 376 -7.99 5.99 -36.59
N LEU A 377 -8.28 4.68 -36.58
CA LEU A 377 -7.99 3.80 -35.44
C LEU A 377 -6.49 3.54 -35.30
N GLY A 378 -5.74 3.56 -36.41
CA GLY A 378 -4.27 3.42 -36.43
C GLY A 378 -3.58 4.55 -35.65
N GLY A 379 -3.89 5.82 -35.92
CA GLY A 379 -3.26 6.96 -35.22
C GLY A 379 -3.62 7.08 -33.74
N TRP A 380 -4.87 6.76 -33.37
CA TRP A 380 -5.30 6.75 -31.97
C TRP A 380 -4.75 5.56 -31.19
N LYS A 381 -4.67 4.36 -31.80
CA LYS A 381 -3.91 3.23 -31.25
C LYS A 381 -2.42 3.57 -31.13
N VAL A 382 -1.82 4.23 -32.12
CA VAL A 382 -0.39 4.62 -32.08
C VAL A 382 -0.10 5.64 -30.99
N TRP A 383 -0.99 6.60 -30.71
CA TRP A 383 -0.82 7.54 -29.58
C TRP A 383 -1.06 6.88 -28.22
N GLN A 384 -2.11 6.05 -28.10
CA GLN A 384 -2.33 5.22 -26.91
C GLN A 384 -1.13 4.30 -26.66
N GLU A 385 -0.55 3.74 -27.73
CA GLU A 385 0.62 2.88 -27.67
C GLU A 385 1.90 3.67 -27.39
N PHE A 386 2.00 4.95 -27.79
CA PHE A 386 3.13 5.81 -27.47
C PHE A 386 3.10 6.32 -26.02
N ASP A 387 1.95 6.81 -25.52
CA ASP A 387 1.77 7.17 -24.09
C ASP A 387 2.07 5.94 -23.22
N LEU A 388 1.55 4.77 -23.60
CA LEU A 388 1.87 3.53 -22.93
C LEU A 388 3.37 3.20 -23.01
N ARG A 389 3.99 3.20 -24.19
CA ARG A 389 5.44 2.93 -24.34
C ARG A 389 6.33 3.89 -23.54
N SER A 390 5.94 5.15 -23.38
CA SER A 390 6.69 6.12 -22.57
C SER A 390 6.69 5.80 -21.07
N ARG A 391 5.75 4.97 -20.63
CA ARG A 391 5.58 4.53 -19.23
C ARG A 391 6.24 3.20 -18.95
N LEU A 392 6.73 2.49 -19.96
CA LEU A 392 7.42 1.21 -19.82
C LEU A 392 8.94 1.36 -20.02
N SER A 393 9.72 0.55 -19.30
CA SER A 393 11.17 0.46 -19.49
C SER A 393 11.72 -0.85 -18.93
N ALA A 394 12.61 -1.50 -19.67
CA ALA A 394 13.47 -2.58 -19.18
C ALA A 394 14.93 -2.11 -18.99
N GLY A 395 15.16 -0.79 -19.07
CA GLY A 395 16.46 -0.16 -18.94
C GLY A 395 16.77 0.84 -20.02
N GLU A 396 15.94 0.97 -21.06
CA GLU A 396 16.14 1.92 -22.15
C GLU A 396 15.65 3.35 -21.82
N ARG A 397 14.97 3.55 -20.69
CA ARG A 397 14.51 4.86 -20.20
C ARG A 397 14.61 4.94 -18.67
N ILE A 398 14.84 6.15 -18.16
CA ILE A 398 14.72 6.46 -16.73
C ILE A 398 13.25 6.80 -16.46
N LEU A 399 12.60 6.01 -15.60
CA LEU A 399 11.25 6.28 -15.12
C LEU A 399 11.30 7.05 -13.79
N VAL A 400 12.21 6.71 -12.87
CA VAL A 400 12.33 7.35 -11.56
C VAL A 400 13.28 8.55 -11.63
N GLN A 401 12.75 9.73 -11.96
CA GLN A 401 13.55 10.94 -12.20
C GLN A 401 14.25 11.50 -10.95
N SER A 402 13.76 11.22 -9.74
CA SER A 402 14.27 11.79 -8.49
C SER A 402 15.69 11.33 -8.10
N VAL A 403 16.18 10.23 -8.70
CA VAL A 403 17.51 9.64 -8.45
C VAL A 403 18.34 9.58 -9.73
N ARG A 404 18.08 10.48 -10.69
CA ARG A 404 18.80 10.52 -11.96
C ARG A 404 20.27 10.91 -11.75
N THR A 405 21.17 10.13 -12.35
CA THR A 405 22.60 10.45 -12.49
C THR A 405 22.99 10.44 -13.97
N ASP A 406 24.10 11.09 -14.32
CA ASP A 406 24.64 11.04 -15.69
C ASP A 406 25.06 9.62 -16.09
N ALA A 407 25.59 8.85 -15.12
CA ALA A 407 25.92 7.45 -15.31
C ALA A 407 24.67 6.62 -15.65
N LYS A 408 23.55 6.82 -14.93
CA LYS A 408 22.29 6.14 -15.24
C LYS A 408 21.77 6.52 -16.62
N ALA A 409 21.83 7.80 -17.01
CA ALA A 409 21.39 8.26 -18.33
C ALA A 409 22.23 7.63 -19.46
N ALA A 410 23.56 7.58 -19.28
CA ALA A 410 24.46 6.89 -20.20
C ALA A 410 24.17 5.37 -20.27
N GLY A 411 23.87 4.73 -19.13
CA GLY A 411 23.45 3.34 -19.06
C GLY A 411 22.16 3.07 -19.84
N THR A 412 21.15 3.95 -19.70
CA THR A 412 19.90 3.81 -20.46
C THR A 412 20.07 3.98 -21.96
N SER A 413 20.94 4.90 -22.37
CA SER A 413 21.31 5.08 -23.77
C SER A 413 22.00 3.83 -24.32
N ALA A 414 22.92 3.24 -23.55
CA ALA A 414 23.58 2.00 -23.92
C ALA A 414 22.60 0.82 -24.02
N MET A 415 21.63 0.69 -23.10
CA MET A 415 20.56 -0.30 -23.18
C MET A 415 19.69 -0.13 -24.43
N PHE A 416 19.31 1.09 -24.78
CA PHE A 416 18.53 1.39 -25.98
C PHE A 416 19.24 0.89 -27.25
N TRP A 417 20.56 1.09 -27.31
CA TRP A 417 21.42 0.60 -28.41
C TRP A 417 21.88 -0.86 -28.24
N LYS A 418 21.38 -1.59 -27.24
CA LYS A 418 21.76 -2.97 -26.90
C LYS A 418 23.27 -3.16 -26.65
N ASN A 419 23.98 -2.09 -26.26
CA ASN A 419 25.37 -2.14 -25.83
C ASN A 419 25.45 -2.52 -24.36
N TYR A 420 25.17 -3.79 -24.07
CA TYR A 420 25.08 -4.30 -22.70
C TYR A 420 26.36 -4.17 -21.88
N PRO A 421 27.58 -4.38 -22.41
CA PRO A 421 28.80 -4.18 -21.62
C PRO A 421 28.93 -2.75 -21.08
N VAL A 422 28.65 -1.74 -21.92
CA VAL A 422 28.64 -0.33 -21.49
C VAL A 422 27.50 -0.07 -20.52
N ALA A 423 26.30 -0.61 -20.77
CA ALA A 423 25.18 -0.47 -19.85
C ALA A 423 25.49 -1.04 -18.45
N VAL A 424 26.12 -2.23 -18.37
CA VAL A 424 26.55 -2.85 -17.11
C VAL A 424 27.51 -1.94 -16.35
N GLN A 425 28.53 -1.41 -17.03
CA GLN A 425 29.48 -0.49 -16.41
C GLN A 425 28.78 0.77 -15.90
N ARG A 426 27.94 1.39 -16.72
CA ARG A 426 27.29 2.67 -16.39
C ARG A 426 26.25 2.57 -15.28
N PHE A 427 25.46 1.49 -15.24
CA PHE A 427 24.56 1.27 -14.10
C PHE A 427 25.32 0.92 -12.82
N ALA A 428 26.44 0.19 -12.91
CA ALA A 428 27.30 -0.03 -11.76
C ALA A 428 27.91 1.28 -11.23
N ASP A 429 28.39 2.15 -12.11
CA ASP A 429 28.87 3.51 -11.76
C ASP A 429 27.76 4.31 -11.07
N SER A 430 26.52 4.24 -11.58
CA SER A 430 25.37 4.92 -10.97
C SER A 430 25.08 4.42 -9.55
N LEU A 431 25.18 3.11 -9.29
CA LEU A 431 24.94 2.53 -7.96
C LEU A 431 26.08 2.84 -6.97
N GLN A 432 27.30 3.12 -7.46
CA GLN A 432 28.37 3.65 -6.61
C GLN A 432 28.07 5.09 -6.16
N GLN A 433 27.45 5.90 -7.03
CA GLN A 433 27.04 7.27 -6.71
C GLN A 433 25.79 7.32 -5.84
N THR A 434 24.82 6.44 -6.10
CA THR A 434 23.54 6.37 -5.39
C THR A 434 23.19 4.92 -5.16
N ARG A 435 23.63 4.39 -4.01
CA ARG A 435 23.42 2.99 -3.63
C ARG A 435 21.94 2.61 -3.57
N ASP A 436 21.10 3.52 -3.10
CA ASP A 436 19.66 3.30 -2.91
C ASP A 436 18.83 3.62 -4.17
N ASP A 437 19.22 3.05 -5.32
CA ASP A 437 18.51 3.19 -6.59
C ASP A 437 18.05 1.82 -7.12
N PRO A 438 16.84 1.36 -6.75
CA PRO A 438 16.36 0.03 -7.16
C PRO A 438 16.08 -0.07 -8.66
N GLU A 439 15.76 1.03 -9.34
CA GLU A 439 15.58 1.03 -10.80
C GLU A 439 16.93 0.76 -11.49
N ALA A 440 18.01 1.40 -11.04
CA ALA A 440 19.35 1.15 -11.59
C ALA A 440 19.82 -0.29 -11.34
N LEU A 441 19.52 -0.89 -10.19
CA LEU A 441 19.87 -2.30 -9.93
C LEU A 441 19.10 -3.27 -10.84
N ILE A 442 17.81 -3.01 -11.08
CA ILE A 442 17.02 -3.81 -12.04
C ILE A 442 17.61 -3.70 -13.44
N TYR A 443 17.94 -2.47 -13.89
CA TYR A 443 18.52 -2.26 -15.21
C TYR A 443 19.92 -2.85 -15.34
N LEU A 444 20.73 -2.82 -14.29
CA LEU A 444 22.01 -3.52 -14.23
C LEU A 444 21.83 -5.03 -14.42
N ASN A 445 20.83 -5.64 -13.79
CA ASN A 445 20.55 -7.07 -13.92
C ASN A 445 20.03 -7.47 -15.31
N ASN A 446 19.19 -6.63 -15.91
CA ASN A 446 18.79 -6.82 -17.30
C ASN A 446 19.99 -6.66 -18.25
N ALA A 447 20.85 -5.65 -18.05
CA ALA A 447 22.05 -5.46 -18.84
C ALA A 447 23.03 -6.64 -18.72
N ARG A 448 23.24 -7.17 -17.51
CA ARG A 448 24.05 -8.39 -17.29
C ARG A 448 23.47 -9.59 -18.02
N THR A 449 22.15 -9.69 -18.11
CA THR A 449 21.46 -10.75 -18.88
C THR A 449 21.72 -10.59 -20.38
N GLY A 450 21.59 -9.37 -20.90
CA GLY A 450 21.84 -9.05 -22.30
C GLY A 450 20.91 -9.82 -23.25
N ASN A 451 21.46 -10.35 -24.33
CA ASN A 451 20.70 -11.14 -25.31
C ASN A 451 20.53 -12.63 -24.94
N ARG A 452 20.90 -13.04 -23.72
CA ARG A 452 20.75 -14.44 -23.29
C ARG A 452 19.26 -14.79 -23.11
N PRO A 453 18.85 -16.04 -23.38
CA PRO A 453 17.51 -16.51 -23.02
C PRO A 453 17.20 -16.19 -21.55
N SER A 454 16.02 -15.66 -21.29
CA SER A 454 15.62 -15.17 -19.96
C SER A 454 14.11 -15.29 -19.76
N LEU A 455 13.70 -15.24 -18.49
CA LEU A 455 12.30 -15.29 -18.07
C LEU A 455 11.84 -13.87 -17.76
N LYS A 456 10.92 -13.33 -18.58
CA LYS A 456 10.47 -11.94 -18.46
C LYS A 456 9.31 -11.81 -17.47
N LEU A 457 9.55 -11.04 -16.42
CA LEU A 457 8.55 -10.60 -15.44
C LEU A 457 8.26 -9.12 -15.64
N ALA A 458 7.04 -8.71 -15.29
CA ALA A 458 6.59 -7.33 -15.40
C ALA A 458 6.28 -6.74 -14.02
N VAL A 459 6.53 -5.45 -13.81
CA VAL A 459 6.29 -4.76 -12.53
C VAL A 459 5.57 -3.44 -12.77
N ALA A 460 4.37 -3.27 -12.20
CA ALA A 460 3.62 -2.02 -12.30
C ALA A 460 3.58 -1.27 -10.96
N VAL A 461 4.05 -0.02 -10.97
CA VAL A 461 4.22 0.83 -9.77
C VAL A 461 3.86 2.30 -10.08
N PRO A 462 3.52 3.12 -9.06
CA PRO A 462 3.04 4.49 -9.26
C PRO A 462 4.19 5.51 -9.28
N ILE A 463 5.07 5.43 -10.26
CA ILE A 463 6.32 6.18 -10.30
C ILE A 463 6.09 7.71 -10.31
N GLY A 464 5.13 8.20 -11.09
CA GLY A 464 4.89 9.63 -11.22
C GLY A 464 4.03 10.20 -10.08
N SER A 465 2.98 9.49 -9.65
CA SER A 465 2.10 9.96 -8.58
C SER A 465 2.66 9.71 -7.17
N ASN A 466 3.45 8.66 -6.96
CA ASN A 466 4.03 8.33 -5.66
C ASN A 466 5.41 7.64 -5.77
N PRO A 467 6.47 8.40 -6.14
CA PRO A 467 7.80 7.84 -6.40
C PRO A 467 8.42 7.10 -5.20
N ASN A 468 8.12 7.52 -3.97
CA ASN A 468 8.64 6.86 -2.77
C ASN A 468 8.07 5.43 -2.62
N VAL A 469 6.75 5.27 -2.79
CA VAL A 469 6.11 3.95 -2.75
C VAL A 469 6.58 3.08 -3.91
N ALA A 470 6.76 3.66 -5.09
CA ALA A 470 7.32 2.95 -6.22
C ALA A 470 8.73 2.42 -5.91
N GLN A 471 9.61 3.25 -5.34
CA GLN A 471 10.95 2.82 -4.92
C GLN A 471 10.90 1.70 -3.87
N GLU A 472 10.02 1.77 -2.86
CA GLU A 472 9.89 0.72 -1.84
C GLU A 472 9.56 -0.66 -2.44
N ILE A 473 8.62 -0.72 -3.40
CA ILE A 473 8.26 -1.95 -4.12
C ILE A 473 9.41 -2.40 -5.01
N LEU A 474 10.02 -1.48 -5.76
CA LEU A 474 11.14 -1.79 -6.65
C LEU A 474 12.35 -2.33 -5.90
N ARG A 475 12.63 -1.88 -4.66
CA ARG A 475 13.70 -2.47 -3.82
C ARG A 475 13.50 -3.97 -3.59
N GLY A 476 12.25 -4.38 -3.30
CA GLY A 476 11.93 -5.79 -3.08
C GLY A 476 12.16 -6.63 -4.33
N VAL A 477 11.67 -6.14 -5.48
CA VAL A 477 11.85 -6.81 -6.78
C VAL A 477 13.33 -6.87 -7.18
N ALA A 478 14.03 -5.74 -7.09
CA ALA A 478 15.45 -5.63 -7.46
C ALA A 478 16.32 -6.57 -6.65
N GLN A 479 16.07 -6.66 -5.34
CA GLN A 479 16.80 -7.56 -4.45
C GLN A 479 16.52 -9.03 -4.78
N ALA A 480 15.26 -9.42 -4.99
CA ALA A 480 14.91 -10.79 -5.38
C ALA A 480 15.53 -11.16 -6.73
N GLN A 481 15.47 -10.25 -7.72
CA GLN A 481 16.09 -10.44 -9.03
C GLN A 481 17.60 -10.63 -8.93
N GLU A 482 18.31 -9.78 -8.18
CA GLU A 482 19.76 -9.89 -7.97
C GLU A 482 20.14 -11.24 -7.36
N GLU A 483 19.43 -11.65 -6.30
CA GLU A 483 19.71 -12.89 -5.58
C GLU A 483 19.43 -14.13 -6.45
N LEU A 484 18.29 -14.17 -7.14
CA LEU A 484 17.94 -15.26 -8.06
C LEU A 484 18.93 -15.37 -9.22
N ASN A 485 19.28 -14.24 -9.85
CA ASN A 485 20.21 -14.24 -10.99
C ASN A 485 21.63 -14.65 -10.58
N ARG A 486 22.09 -14.24 -9.39
CA ARG A 486 23.38 -14.70 -8.83
C ARG A 486 23.39 -16.20 -8.52
N GLN A 487 22.24 -16.77 -8.18
CA GLN A 487 22.08 -18.20 -7.92
C GLN A 487 21.91 -19.05 -9.21
N GLY A 488 22.15 -18.45 -10.39
CA GLY A 488 22.01 -19.14 -11.68
C GLY A 488 20.62 -19.05 -12.31
N GLY A 489 19.71 -18.26 -11.73
CA GLY A 489 18.37 -18.02 -12.24
C GLY A 489 17.36 -19.12 -11.86
N VAL A 490 16.31 -19.25 -12.67
CA VAL A 490 15.29 -20.30 -12.55
C VAL A 490 15.50 -21.30 -13.67
N ASN A 491 15.80 -22.55 -13.30
CA ASN A 491 16.15 -23.63 -14.25
C ASN A 491 17.29 -23.22 -15.23
N GLY A 492 18.27 -22.46 -14.73
CA GLY A 492 19.41 -21.96 -15.50
C GLY A 492 19.13 -20.69 -16.32
N LEU A 493 17.91 -20.15 -16.30
CA LEU A 493 17.52 -18.93 -17.02
C LEU A 493 17.44 -17.72 -16.07
N PRO A 494 18.13 -16.60 -16.37
CA PRO A 494 18.03 -15.38 -15.58
C PRO A 494 16.65 -14.73 -15.71
N ILE A 495 16.25 -14.01 -14.66
CA ILE A 495 15.06 -13.17 -14.60
C ILE A 495 15.34 -11.81 -15.26
N TRP A 496 14.50 -11.45 -16.21
CA TRP A 496 14.45 -10.14 -16.86
C TRP A 496 13.21 -9.37 -16.37
N VAL A 497 13.37 -8.11 -15.96
CA VAL A 497 12.26 -7.32 -15.40
C VAL A 497 11.92 -6.11 -16.28
N GLU A 498 10.65 -5.96 -16.65
CA GLU A 498 10.14 -4.76 -17.33
C GLU A 498 9.26 -3.95 -16.36
N LEU A 499 9.54 -2.65 -16.23
CA LEU A 499 8.81 -1.74 -15.35
C LEU A 499 7.71 -1.01 -16.12
N ALA A 500 6.60 -0.68 -15.44
CA ALA A 500 5.56 0.22 -15.94
C ALA A 500 5.10 1.23 -14.89
N ASN A 501 4.89 2.48 -15.31
CA ASN A 501 4.29 3.53 -14.50
C ASN A 501 2.76 3.63 -14.71
N ASP A 502 1.99 3.17 -13.72
CA ASP A 502 0.52 3.24 -13.74
C ASP A 502 -0.05 4.50 -13.07
N ASP A 503 0.78 5.28 -12.36
CA ASP A 503 0.39 6.43 -11.53
C ASP A 503 -0.79 6.18 -10.56
N ASN A 504 -1.02 4.94 -10.13
CA ASN A 504 -2.23 4.50 -9.38
C ASN A 504 -3.56 4.79 -10.12
N GLN A 505 -3.55 4.94 -11.45
CA GLN A 505 -4.76 5.23 -12.23
C GLN A 505 -5.40 3.94 -12.76
N PRO A 506 -6.66 3.61 -12.38
CA PRO A 506 -7.34 2.37 -12.81
C PRO A 506 -7.36 2.16 -14.33
N GLU A 507 -7.66 3.21 -15.08
CA GLU A 507 -7.72 3.16 -16.55
C GLU A 507 -6.33 2.99 -17.18
N MET A 508 -5.27 3.48 -16.54
CA MET A 508 -3.90 3.23 -17.01
C MET A 508 -3.48 1.80 -16.71
N ALA A 509 -3.79 1.32 -15.50
CA ALA A 509 -3.50 -0.04 -15.08
C ALA A 509 -4.12 -1.09 -16.03
N LYS A 510 -5.37 -0.88 -16.46
CA LYS A 510 -6.03 -1.70 -17.50
C LYS A 510 -5.25 -1.73 -18.82
N ARG A 511 -4.79 -0.58 -19.31
CA ARG A 511 -4.02 -0.51 -20.56
C ARG A 511 -2.66 -1.20 -20.47
N ILE A 512 -1.98 -1.05 -19.33
CA ILE A 512 -0.73 -1.78 -19.04
C ILE A 512 -1.02 -3.29 -19.03
N ALA A 513 -2.10 -3.70 -18.39
CA ALA A 513 -2.51 -5.09 -18.34
C ALA A 513 -2.80 -5.67 -19.73
N ASP A 514 -3.55 -4.95 -20.57
CA ASP A 514 -3.86 -5.37 -21.96
C ASP A 514 -2.57 -5.60 -22.77
N ARG A 515 -1.59 -4.70 -22.62
CA ARG A 515 -0.30 -4.80 -23.31
C ARG A 515 0.50 -6.02 -22.91
N TRP A 516 0.54 -6.37 -21.62
CA TRP A 516 1.26 -7.53 -21.11
C TRP A 516 0.51 -8.84 -21.33
N VAL A 517 -0.83 -8.84 -21.29
CA VAL A 517 -1.62 -10.01 -21.73
C VAL A 517 -1.29 -10.35 -23.18
N GLY A 518 -1.18 -9.34 -24.06
CA GLY A 518 -0.78 -9.51 -25.46
C GLY A 518 0.69 -9.89 -25.68
N ASP A 519 1.60 -9.59 -24.75
CA ASP A 519 3.02 -9.96 -24.83
C ASP A 519 3.27 -11.34 -24.21
N ARG A 520 3.25 -12.39 -25.03
CA ARG A 520 3.47 -13.78 -24.56
C ARG A 520 4.83 -14.00 -23.88
N ALA A 521 5.81 -13.12 -24.06
CA ALA A 521 7.08 -13.22 -23.35
C ALA A 521 6.93 -12.88 -21.86
N VAL A 522 5.98 -12.04 -21.47
CA VAL A 522 5.69 -11.73 -20.06
C VAL A 522 5.00 -12.92 -19.40
N LEU A 523 5.65 -13.51 -18.39
CA LEU A 523 5.18 -14.73 -17.73
C LEU A 523 4.32 -14.46 -16.49
N ALA A 524 4.59 -13.37 -15.77
CA ALA A 524 3.79 -12.93 -14.63
C ALA A 524 4.01 -11.44 -14.34
N VAL A 525 3.11 -10.86 -13.55
CA VAL A 525 3.09 -9.45 -13.16
C VAL A 525 3.22 -9.33 -11.65
N ILE A 526 4.11 -8.45 -11.18
CA ILE A 526 4.23 -8.01 -9.79
C ILE A 526 3.60 -6.62 -9.71
N GLY A 527 2.56 -6.49 -8.89
CA GLY A 527 1.75 -5.27 -8.84
C GLY A 527 0.26 -5.59 -8.98
N HIS A 528 -0.61 -4.60 -9.07
CA HIS A 528 -0.32 -3.16 -9.00
C HIS A 528 -0.19 -2.69 -7.55
N ASN A 529 0.15 -1.41 -7.34
CA ASN A 529 0.30 -0.85 -5.99
C ASN A 529 -1.04 -0.62 -5.27
N SER A 530 -1.89 0.26 -5.82
CA SER A 530 -3.17 0.60 -5.18
C SER A 530 -4.21 -0.49 -5.39
N SER A 531 -5.16 -0.60 -4.45
CA SER A 531 -6.34 -1.45 -4.62
C SER A 531 -7.12 -1.09 -5.88
N ASP A 532 -7.29 0.21 -6.15
CA ASP A 532 -8.03 0.72 -7.31
C ASP A 532 -7.39 0.29 -8.64
N ALA A 533 -6.06 0.39 -8.76
CA ALA A 533 -5.32 -0.07 -9.94
C ALA A 533 -5.31 -1.60 -10.06
N SER A 534 -5.13 -2.32 -8.94
CA SER A 534 -5.03 -3.78 -8.93
C SER A 534 -6.35 -4.46 -9.30
N VAL A 535 -7.48 -3.98 -8.78
CA VAL A 535 -8.80 -4.49 -9.14
C VAL A 535 -9.07 -4.24 -10.63
N ALA A 536 -8.76 -3.05 -11.13
CA ALA A 536 -8.95 -2.71 -12.53
C ALA A 536 -8.07 -3.56 -13.47
N ALA A 537 -6.80 -3.80 -13.12
CA ALA A 537 -5.91 -4.64 -13.90
C ALA A 537 -6.26 -6.13 -13.81
N ALA A 538 -6.76 -6.60 -12.66
CA ALA A 538 -7.22 -7.97 -12.48
C ALA A 538 -8.35 -8.34 -13.45
N ASP A 539 -9.24 -7.39 -13.78
CA ASP A 539 -10.30 -7.57 -14.79
C ASP A 539 -9.77 -7.87 -16.20
N VAL A 540 -8.48 -7.62 -16.44
CA VAL A 540 -7.80 -7.90 -17.72
C VAL A 540 -6.91 -9.14 -17.60
N TYR A 541 -6.14 -9.26 -16.51
CA TYR A 541 -5.23 -10.39 -16.30
C TYR A 541 -5.93 -11.73 -16.12
N GLN A 542 -7.06 -11.74 -15.38
CA GLN A 542 -7.83 -12.95 -15.09
C GLN A 542 -8.34 -13.63 -16.39
N PRO A 543 -9.10 -12.97 -17.27
CA PRO A 543 -9.47 -13.56 -18.57
C PRO A 543 -8.29 -13.70 -19.55
N GLY A 544 -7.19 -12.96 -19.34
CA GLY A 544 -5.97 -13.02 -20.15
C GLY A 544 -5.01 -14.17 -19.81
N ASN A 545 -5.33 -15.01 -18.83
CA ASN A 545 -4.51 -16.10 -18.31
C ASN A 545 -3.08 -15.65 -17.96
N LEU A 546 -2.92 -14.45 -17.38
CA LEU A 546 -1.65 -13.91 -16.94
C LEU A 546 -1.66 -13.76 -15.42
N VAL A 547 -0.76 -14.47 -14.74
CA VAL A 547 -0.67 -14.42 -13.28
C VAL A 547 -0.25 -13.02 -12.82
N MET A 548 -1.03 -12.44 -11.92
CA MET A 548 -0.70 -11.22 -11.19
C MET A 548 -0.48 -11.58 -9.72
N VAL A 549 0.66 -11.18 -9.15
CA VAL A 549 0.93 -11.24 -7.70
C VAL A 549 1.08 -9.83 -7.16
N THR A 550 0.04 -9.29 -6.53
CA THR A 550 0.10 -7.93 -5.95
C THR A 550 0.74 -7.95 -4.55
N PRO A 551 1.77 -7.12 -4.31
CA PRO A 551 2.42 -7.04 -3.01
C PRO A 551 1.74 -6.07 -2.03
N THR A 552 0.71 -5.34 -2.44
CA THR A 552 0.19 -4.21 -1.65
C THR A 552 -1.34 -4.01 -1.72
N SER A 553 -2.05 -4.61 -2.68
CA SER A 553 -3.50 -4.46 -2.77
C SER A 553 -4.27 -5.31 -1.76
N GLU A 554 -5.01 -4.62 -0.90
CA GLU A 554 -5.72 -5.20 0.22
C GLU A 554 -7.20 -5.52 -0.08
N SER A 555 -7.70 -5.06 -1.23
CA SER A 555 -9.13 -5.10 -1.58
C SER A 555 -9.74 -6.49 -1.40
N SER A 556 -10.92 -6.57 -0.77
CA SER A 556 -11.67 -7.83 -0.67
C SER A 556 -12.28 -8.23 -2.02
N LYS A 557 -12.44 -7.27 -2.95
CA LYS A 557 -12.88 -7.53 -4.33
C LYS A 557 -11.96 -8.49 -5.09
N LEU A 558 -10.68 -8.59 -4.70
CA LEU A 558 -9.77 -9.60 -5.25
C LEU A 558 -10.05 -11.01 -4.69
N THR A 559 -10.48 -11.12 -3.43
CA THR A 559 -10.91 -12.38 -2.81
C THR A 559 -12.24 -12.87 -3.36
N GLU A 560 -13.17 -11.95 -3.55
CA GLU A 560 -14.58 -12.22 -3.88
C GLU A 560 -14.82 -12.43 -5.38
N ARG A 561 -13.73 -12.49 -6.18
CA ARG A 561 -13.83 -12.71 -7.63
C ARG A 561 -14.48 -14.05 -7.93
N THR A 562 -15.43 -14.01 -8.86
CA THR A 562 -16.16 -15.20 -9.35
C THR A 562 -15.86 -15.52 -10.81
N ASP A 563 -15.13 -14.64 -11.51
CA ASP A 563 -14.81 -14.72 -12.94
C ASP A 563 -13.60 -15.62 -13.26
N ARG A 564 -13.57 -16.82 -12.65
CA ARG A 564 -12.51 -17.81 -12.88
C ARG A 564 -12.53 -18.31 -14.32
N VAL A 565 -11.35 -18.51 -14.91
CA VAL A 565 -11.22 -19.09 -16.27
C VAL A 565 -11.01 -20.59 -16.11
N ASP A 566 -11.94 -21.41 -16.60
CA ASP A 566 -11.91 -22.87 -16.44
C ASP A 566 -11.71 -23.32 -14.98
N GLY A 567 -12.30 -22.59 -14.03
CA GLY A 567 -12.14 -22.83 -12.60
C GLY A 567 -10.81 -22.35 -11.99
N LYS A 568 -9.89 -21.83 -12.81
CA LYS A 568 -8.56 -21.35 -12.41
C LYS A 568 -8.58 -19.88 -12.02
N ASN A 569 -7.83 -19.55 -10.97
CA ASN A 569 -7.59 -18.17 -10.52
C ASN A 569 -6.19 -17.74 -10.94
N TYR A 570 -6.06 -16.53 -11.52
CA TYR A 570 -4.78 -15.95 -11.94
C TYR A 570 -4.35 -14.77 -11.06
N ILE A 571 -5.17 -14.40 -10.06
CA ILE A 571 -4.95 -13.22 -9.22
C ILE A 571 -4.54 -13.66 -7.83
N PHE A 572 -3.29 -13.40 -7.46
CA PHE A 572 -2.70 -13.75 -6.18
C PHE A 572 -2.17 -12.50 -5.46
N ARG A 573 -1.94 -12.60 -4.16
CA ARG A 573 -1.33 -11.50 -3.40
C ARG A 573 -0.49 -11.95 -2.24
N THR A 574 0.71 -11.38 -2.10
CA THR A 574 1.58 -11.64 -0.93
C THR A 574 1.22 -10.80 0.28
N ILE A 575 0.51 -9.68 0.07
CA ILE A 575 -0.12 -8.92 1.17
C ILE A 575 -1.36 -9.65 1.68
N LEU A 576 -1.61 -9.58 2.99
CA LEU A 576 -2.84 -10.13 3.58
C LEU A 576 -4.09 -9.37 3.08
N SER A 577 -5.25 -10.02 3.14
CA SER A 577 -6.52 -9.38 2.82
C SER A 577 -6.93 -8.32 3.85
N ALA A 578 -7.73 -7.33 3.42
CA ALA A 578 -8.36 -6.37 4.31
C ALA A 578 -9.13 -7.08 5.45
N ASN A 579 -9.81 -8.18 5.15
CA ASN A 579 -10.57 -8.97 6.12
C ASN A 579 -9.70 -9.50 7.27
N ILE A 580 -8.54 -10.09 6.94
CA ILE A 580 -7.63 -10.64 7.96
C ILE A 580 -7.13 -9.52 8.89
N ARG A 581 -6.63 -8.41 8.32
CA ARG A 581 -6.11 -7.29 9.11
C ARG A 581 -7.18 -6.61 9.94
N SER A 582 -8.34 -6.33 9.35
CA SER A 582 -9.45 -5.67 10.03
C SER A 582 -10.00 -6.53 11.17
N ASN A 583 -10.06 -7.87 11.00
CA ASN A 583 -10.41 -8.78 12.09
C ASN A 583 -9.40 -8.72 13.23
N VAL A 584 -8.08 -8.72 12.94
CA VAL A 584 -7.04 -8.60 13.97
C VAL A 584 -7.14 -7.27 14.72
N LEU A 585 -7.31 -6.15 14.01
CA LEU A 585 -7.44 -4.83 14.62
C LEU A 585 -8.72 -4.71 15.47
N ALA A 586 -9.86 -5.22 14.98
CA ALA A 586 -11.13 -5.22 15.71
C ALA A 586 -11.08 -6.14 16.94
N ASN A 587 -10.40 -7.30 16.86
CA ASN A 587 -10.18 -8.20 17.99
C ASN A 587 -9.30 -7.54 19.05
N TYR A 588 -8.26 -6.81 18.63
CA TYR A 588 -7.45 -6.01 19.54
C TYR A 588 -8.29 -4.93 20.22
N ALA A 589 -9.07 -4.15 19.46
CA ALA A 589 -9.97 -3.13 20.01
C ALA A 589 -10.92 -3.73 21.07
N LYS A 590 -11.55 -4.87 20.78
CA LYS A 590 -12.36 -5.62 21.75
C LYS A 590 -11.57 -6.02 23.01
N THR A 591 -10.36 -6.53 22.83
CA THR A 591 -9.48 -6.99 23.93
C THR A 591 -9.12 -5.85 24.88
N ILE A 592 -8.94 -4.63 24.37
CA ILE A 592 -8.68 -3.44 25.19
C ILE A 592 -9.95 -2.67 25.60
N GLY A 593 -11.13 -3.29 25.43
CA GLY A 593 -12.41 -2.73 25.85
C GLY A 593 -12.90 -1.54 25.02
N LYS A 594 -12.37 -1.35 23.80
CA LYS A 594 -12.77 -0.29 22.87
C LYS A 594 -13.76 -0.86 21.86
N THR A 595 -15.04 -0.58 22.09
CA THR A 595 -16.16 -1.19 21.37
C THR A 595 -17.08 -0.16 20.74
N ARG A 596 -16.92 1.14 21.01
CA ARG A 596 -17.72 2.24 20.44
C ARG A 596 -16.84 3.15 19.60
N ILE A 597 -16.65 2.79 18.33
CA ILE A 597 -15.59 3.35 17.50
C ILE A 597 -16.17 4.36 16.50
N ALA A 598 -15.69 5.60 16.53
CA ALA A 598 -15.97 6.57 15.46
C ALA A 598 -15.04 6.32 14.26
N ILE A 599 -15.50 6.58 13.03
CA ILE A 599 -14.68 6.41 11.82
C ILE A 599 -14.57 7.72 11.06
N CYS A 600 -13.35 8.07 10.67
CA CYS A 600 -13.07 9.05 9.63
C CYS A 600 -12.59 8.34 8.36
N ARG A 601 -13.45 8.36 7.33
CA ARG A 601 -13.24 7.65 6.07
C ARG A 601 -12.81 8.61 4.98
N ASP A 602 -12.43 8.05 3.85
CA ASP A 602 -12.06 8.79 2.66
C ASP A 602 -13.13 8.58 1.58
N SER A 603 -14.01 9.54 1.36
CA SER A 603 -15.16 9.37 0.45
C SER A 603 -14.79 9.23 -1.03
N LYS A 604 -13.58 9.65 -1.42
CA LYS A 604 -13.12 9.65 -2.82
C LYS A 604 -12.30 8.42 -3.20
N ALA A 605 -12.03 7.50 -2.27
CA ALA A 605 -11.38 6.24 -2.61
C ALA A 605 -12.39 5.28 -3.27
N VAL A 606 -12.02 4.68 -4.41
CA VAL A 606 -12.92 3.74 -5.13
C VAL A 606 -13.04 2.42 -4.37
N ASP A 607 -11.95 1.96 -3.76
CA ASP A 607 -11.92 0.85 -2.83
C ASP A 607 -12.15 1.31 -1.38
N GLN A 608 -13.19 0.77 -0.74
CA GLN A 608 -13.53 0.99 0.68
C GLN A 608 -13.33 -0.26 1.54
N SER A 609 -12.69 -1.31 0.98
CA SER A 609 -12.65 -2.65 1.56
C SER A 609 -12.12 -2.67 2.99
N SER A 610 -11.03 -1.95 3.29
CA SER A 610 -10.45 -1.94 4.64
C SER A 610 -11.39 -1.32 5.68
N THR A 611 -12.09 -0.24 5.32
CA THR A 611 -13.07 0.41 6.20
C THR A 611 -14.27 -0.50 6.43
N GLN A 612 -14.85 -1.07 5.37
CA GLN A 612 -16.00 -1.96 5.44
C GLN A 612 -15.67 -3.23 6.25
N ALA A 613 -14.54 -3.87 5.97
CA ALA A 613 -14.08 -5.05 6.70
C ALA A 613 -13.89 -4.76 8.20
N PHE A 614 -13.45 -3.55 8.56
CA PHE A 614 -13.31 -3.15 9.97
C PHE A 614 -14.68 -2.90 10.62
N GLU A 615 -15.59 -2.20 9.94
CA GLU A 615 -16.97 -1.98 10.42
C GLU A 615 -17.69 -3.31 10.68
N GLU A 616 -17.56 -4.27 9.76
CA GLU A 616 -18.10 -5.63 9.89
C GLU A 616 -17.43 -6.40 11.04
N ALA A 617 -16.10 -6.37 11.14
CA ALA A 617 -15.36 -7.06 12.19
C ALA A 617 -15.72 -6.54 13.59
N VAL A 618 -15.84 -5.22 13.75
CA VAL A 618 -16.28 -4.59 15.01
C VAL A 618 -17.71 -5.02 15.35
N SER A 619 -18.60 -5.03 14.36
CA SER A 619 -20.00 -5.45 14.56
C SER A 619 -20.11 -6.92 14.96
N ARG A 620 -19.39 -7.82 14.29
CA ARG A 620 -19.29 -9.25 14.67
C ARG A 620 -18.76 -9.45 16.09
N ASN A 621 -17.89 -8.55 16.52
CA ASN A 621 -17.30 -8.56 17.87
C ASN A 621 -18.22 -7.99 18.97
N GLY A 622 -19.45 -7.58 18.63
CA GLY A 622 -20.40 -6.95 19.54
C GLY A 622 -20.15 -5.45 19.78
N GLY A 623 -19.27 -4.83 18.99
CA GLY A 623 -19.02 -3.40 19.02
C GLY A 623 -19.99 -2.60 18.15
N LYS A 624 -19.92 -1.28 18.24
CA LYS A 624 -20.75 -0.31 17.53
C LYS A 624 -19.90 0.73 16.83
N ILE A 625 -20.15 0.91 15.54
CA ILE A 625 -19.59 2.00 14.74
C ILE A 625 -20.44 3.26 14.89
N LEU A 626 -19.78 4.40 15.09
CA LEU A 626 -20.41 5.71 15.25
C LEU A 626 -20.10 6.58 14.03
N ASN A 627 -21.15 6.93 13.28
CA ASN A 627 -21.01 7.83 12.14
C ASN A 627 -21.01 9.29 12.63
N ILE A 628 -19.88 9.97 12.47
CA ILE A 628 -19.69 11.38 12.84
C ILE A 628 -19.56 12.31 11.62
N GLY A 629 -19.83 11.80 10.42
CA GLY A 629 -19.74 12.58 9.17
C GLY A 629 -18.31 12.99 8.77
N CYS A 630 -17.28 12.33 9.31
CA CYS A 630 -15.90 12.68 9.01
C CYS A 630 -15.45 12.11 7.66
N ASP A 631 -15.00 13.02 6.78
CA ASP A 631 -14.46 12.70 5.45
C ASP A 631 -13.08 13.35 5.24
N LEU A 632 -12.05 12.51 5.11
CA LEU A 632 -10.67 12.91 4.87
C LEU A 632 -10.44 13.55 3.49
N ALA A 633 -11.37 13.36 2.56
CA ALA A 633 -11.34 13.96 1.22
C ALA A 633 -12.06 15.31 1.11
N ALA A 634 -12.67 15.79 2.20
CA ALA A 634 -13.35 17.07 2.24
C ALA A 634 -12.36 18.25 2.06
N ALA A 635 -12.65 19.15 1.14
CA ALA A 635 -11.80 20.31 0.85
C ALA A 635 -11.67 21.27 2.05
N ASN A 636 -12.67 21.28 2.95
CA ASN A 636 -12.76 22.13 4.12
C ASN A 636 -12.72 21.32 5.45
N LEU A 637 -12.03 20.17 5.47
CA LEU A 637 -11.89 19.34 6.68
C LEU A 637 -11.49 20.19 7.90
N GLN A 638 -12.26 20.08 8.99
CA GLN A 638 -12.03 20.78 10.27
C GLN A 638 -11.65 19.77 11.37
N PRO A 639 -10.34 19.47 11.56
CA PRO A 639 -9.89 18.44 12.49
C PRO A 639 -10.40 18.57 13.94
N GLU A 640 -10.48 19.78 14.49
CA GLU A 640 -10.96 19.99 15.87
C GLU A 640 -12.46 19.67 16.01
N THR A 641 -13.26 19.96 14.97
CA THR A 641 -14.67 19.59 14.93
C THR A 641 -14.85 18.08 14.90
N VAL A 642 -14.03 17.35 14.14
CA VAL A 642 -14.06 15.88 14.08
C VAL A 642 -13.90 15.26 15.48
N ILE A 643 -12.91 15.72 16.25
CA ILE A 643 -12.66 15.19 17.59
C ILE A 643 -13.82 15.54 18.54
N ARG A 644 -14.35 16.75 18.46
CA ARG A 644 -15.51 17.17 19.25
C ARG A 644 -16.74 16.29 18.95
N GLU A 645 -17.04 16.04 17.68
CA GLU A 645 -18.17 15.18 17.29
C GLU A 645 -17.97 13.72 17.73
N ALA A 646 -16.75 13.18 17.65
CA ALA A 646 -16.43 11.85 18.18
C ALA A 646 -16.71 11.74 19.68
N ILE A 647 -16.28 12.73 20.46
CA ILE A 647 -16.53 12.77 21.91
C ILE A 647 -18.03 12.93 22.21
N ASN A 648 -18.73 13.83 21.51
CA ASN A 648 -20.17 14.05 21.66
C ASN A 648 -20.99 12.79 21.34
N ALA A 649 -20.57 12.01 20.35
CA ALA A 649 -21.17 10.72 20.00
C ALA A 649 -20.86 9.61 21.04
N LYS A 650 -20.08 9.92 22.08
CA LYS A 650 -19.58 8.98 23.09
C LYS A 650 -18.76 7.85 22.46
N ALA A 651 -17.88 8.20 21.52
CA ALA A 651 -16.89 7.27 21.01
C ALA A 651 -15.81 7.00 22.08
N ASP A 652 -15.39 5.75 22.22
CA ASP A 652 -14.28 5.36 23.10
C ASP A 652 -12.94 5.31 22.35
N SER A 653 -12.98 5.45 21.02
CA SER A 653 -11.85 5.41 20.10
C SER A 653 -12.24 5.98 18.72
N LEU A 654 -11.24 6.37 17.91
CA LEU A 654 -11.42 6.90 16.56
C LEU A 654 -10.53 6.15 15.55
N MET A 655 -11.12 5.67 14.46
CA MET A 655 -10.42 5.01 13.35
C MET A 655 -10.20 5.99 12.20
N LEU A 656 -8.95 6.10 11.75
CA LEU A 656 -8.54 6.90 10.59
C LEU A 656 -8.28 5.99 9.38
N SER A 657 -9.04 6.18 8.30
CA SER A 657 -8.94 5.36 7.09
C SER A 657 -8.70 6.22 5.84
N PRO A 658 -7.50 6.83 5.68
CA PRO A 658 -7.15 7.59 4.48
C PRO A 658 -6.87 6.68 3.28
N HIS A 659 -7.07 7.19 2.07
CA HIS A 659 -6.34 6.74 0.88
C HIS A 659 -4.87 7.19 0.96
N VAL A 660 -3.97 6.50 0.26
CA VAL A 660 -2.53 6.80 0.26
C VAL A 660 -2.20 8.24 -0.13
N ASP A 661 -3.02 8.89 -0.96
CA ASP A 661 -2.83 10.29 -1.39
C ASP A 661 -3.41 11.32 -0.42
N ARG A 662 -4.10 10.89 0.65
CA ARG A 662 -4.79 11.76 1.62
C ARG A 662 -4.35 11.52 3.07
N MET A 663 -3.17 10.92 3.27
CA MET A 663 -2.58 10.69 4.60
C MET A 663 -2.44 11.98 5.43
N GLN A 664 -2.14 13.11 4.80
CA GLN A 664 -1.94 14.38 5.50
C GLN A 664 -3.21 14.84 6.24
N SER A 665 -4.40 14.59 5.66
CA SER A 665 -5.68 14.86 6.30
C SER A 665 -5.84 14.04 7.59
N ALA A 666 -5.47 12.76 7.56
CA ALA A 666 -5.54 11.89 8.73
C ALA A 666 -4.54 12.32 9.82
N ILE A 667 -3.32 12.71 9.44
CA ILE A 667 -2.32 13.24 10.38
C ILE A 667 -2.82 14.56 11.01
N ALA A 668 -3.52 15.40 10.27
CA ALA A 668 -4.13 16.62 10.81
C ALA A 668 -5.20 16.30 11.88
N VAL A 669 -6.03 15.27 11.66
CA VAL A 669 -6.98 14.77 12.66
C VAL A 669 -6.26 14.20 13.89
N ALA A 670 -5.19 13.41 13.69
CA ALA A 670 -4.37 12.89 14.78
C ALA A 670 -3.75 14.01 15.64
N ARG A 671 -3.22 15.07 15.01
CA ARG A 671 -2.73 16.28 15.69
C ARG A 671 -3.82 16.96 16.53
N ALA A 672 -5.01 17.13 15.96
CA ALA A 672 -6.12 17.72 16.69
C ALA A 672 -6.55 16.86 17.88
N ASN A 673 -6.44 15.53 17.82
CA ASN A 673 -6.85 14.64 18.90
C ASN A 673 -6.17 14.95 20.25
N ARG A 674 -4.87 15.29 20.27
CA ARG A 674 -4.09 15.59 21.49
C ARG A 674 -4.26 14.53 22.60
N GLY A 675 -4.35 13.26 22.22
CA GLY A 675 -4.51 12.13 23.14
C GLY A 675 -5.90 11.97 23.77
N ARG A 676 -6.92 12.72 23.32
CA ARG A 676 -8.29 12.65 23.87
C ARG A 676 -8.98 11.31 23.61
N LEU A 677 -8.69 10.68 22.47
CA LEU A 677 -9.20 9.36 22.09
C LEU A 677 -8.04 8.44 21.66
N PRO A 678 -8.08 7.14 22.00
CA PRO A 678 -7.27 6.13 21.33
C PRO A 678 -7.53 6.16 19.83
N LEU A 679 -6.45 6.08 19.04
CA LEU A 679 -6.52 6.14 17.58
C LEU A 679 -6.20 4.78 16.97
N PHE A 680 -7.10 4.29 16.11
CA PHE A 680 -6.85 3.19 15.19
C PHE A 680 -6.58 3.74 13.79
N ALA A 681 -5.82 3.02 12.97
CA ALA A 681 -5.64 3.38 11.57
C ALA A 681 -5.50 2.17 10.64
N ASN A 682 -5.86 2.37 9.36
CA ASN A 682 -5.56 1.41 8.31
C ASN A 682 -4.06 1.45 7.94
N SER A 683 -3.59 0.44 7.19
CA SER A 683 -2.18 0.28 6.80
C SER A 683 -1.60 1.43 5.96
N SER A 684 -2.44 2.32 5.41
CA SER A 684 -1.95 3.50 4.67
C SER A 684 -1.15 4.43 5.57
N LEU A 685 -1.39 4.44 6.90
CA LEU A 685 -0.56 5.19 7.85
C LEU A 685 0.67 4.42 8.36
N PHE A 686 0.97 3.22 7.86
CA PHE A 686 2.20 2.51 8.21
C PHE A 686 3.37 2.99 7.32
N THR A 687 3.82 4.23 7.56
CA THR A 687 4.84 4.94 6.76
C THR A 687 5.76 5.81 7.61
N LEU A 688 6.92 6.20 7.08
CA LEU A 688 7.85 7.11 7.73
C LEU A 688 7.23 8.49 8.04
N LYS A 689 6.39 9.01 7.12
CA LYS A 689 5.70 10.30 7.29
C LYS A 689 4.81 10.32 8.54
N THR A 690 4.23 9.17 8.89
CA THR A 690 3.47 9.04 10.14
C THR A 690 4.39 9.20 11.35
N LEU A 691 5.55 8.52 11.37
CA LEU A 691 6.51 8.62 12.47
C LEU A 691 7.10 10.03 12.62
N GLU A 692 7.37 10.70 11.50
CA GLU A 692 7.84 12.10 11.42
C GLU A 692 6.83 13.11 11.97
N ALA A 693 5.54 12.76 12.03
CA ALA A 693 4.53 13.63 12.62
C ALA A 693 4.62 13.72 14.16
N GLY A 694 5.55 12.98 14.77
CA GLY A 694 5.93 13.13 16.17
C GLY A 694 4.83 12.67 17.13
N ASP A 695 4.80 13.35 18.29
CA ASP A 695 3.86 13.12 19.40
C ASP A 695 2.38 13.06 18.97
N ALA A 696 2.02 13.73 17.89
CA ALA A 696 0.66 13.72 17.35
C ALA A 696 0.17 12.34 16.90
N THR A 697 1.09 11.45 16.53
CA THR A 697 0.78 10.10 16.06
C THR A 697 1.13 9.02 17.08
N ARG A 698 1.72 9.40 18.22
CA ARG A 698 2.07 8.47 19.30
C ARG A 698 0.80 7.77 19.80
N GLY A 699 0.87 6.44 19.93
CA GLY A 699 -0.24 5.60 20.33
C GLY A 699 -1.25 5.30 19.24
N ILE A 700 -1.05 5.72 17.98
CA ILE A 700 -1.84 5.20 16.85
C ILE A 700 -1.57 3.70 16.71
N VAL A 701 -2.64 2.91 16.68
CA VAL A 701 -2.61 1.46 16.56
C VAL A 701 -3.06 1.00 15.18
N LEU A 702 -2.30 0.11 14.55
CA LEU A 702 -2.57 -0.42 13.21
C LEU A 702 -2.43 -1.95 13.21
N ALA A 703 -3.11 -2.64 12.30
CA ALA A 703 -2.79 -4.02 11.97
C ALA A 703 -1.96 -4.07 10.68
N VAL A 704 -0.83 -4.77 10.71
CA VAL A 704 0.13 -4.84 9.60
C VAL A 704 0.46 -6.28 9.26
N GLY A 705 0.71 -6.56 7.97
CA GLY A 705 1.06 -7.90 7.50
C GLY A 705 2.54 -8.26 7.64
N TRP A 706 3.39 -7.30 8.05
CA TRP A 706 4.81 -7.52 8.25
C TRP A 706 5.42 -6.46 9.17
N HIS A 707 6.42 -6.87 9.94
CA HIS A 707 7.29 -6.04 10.76
C HIS A 707 8.67 -6.71 10.78
N PRO A 708 9.80 -5.96 10.81
CA PRO A 708 11.14 -6.56 10.82
C PRO A 708 11.33 -7.61 11.93
N ASP A 709 10.78 -7.35 13.11
CA ASP A 709 10.87 -8.23 14.28
C ASP A 709 9.83 -9.36 14.32
N MET A 710 8.97 -9.49 13.29
CA MET A 710 7.91 -10.50 13.27
C MET A 710 8.46 -11.93 13.11
N PHE A 711 9.58 -12.10 12.40
CA PHE A 711 10.15 -13.41 12.06
C PHE A 711 11.59 -13.53 12.57
N PRO A 712 11.78 -13.91 13.85
CA PRO A 712 13.10 -14.14 14.43
C PRO A 712 13.92 -15.13 13.61
N GLY A 713 15.20 -14.82 13.39
CA GLY A 713 16.08 -15.61 12.53
C GLY A 713 15.95 -15.32 11.03
N ASN A 714 14.97 -14.50 10.60
CA ASN A 714 14.89 -14.07 9.21
C ASN A 714 16.04 -13.10 8.89
N SER A 715 16.90 -13.50 7.94
CA SER A 715 18.05 -12.69 7.51
C SER A 715 17.68 -11.57 6.54
N PHE A 716 16.45 -11.56 6.01
CA PHE A 716 16.02 -10.58 5.00
C PHE A 716 16.20 -9.13 5.45
N PRO A 717 15.71 -8.68 6.63
CA PRO A 717 15.89 -7.28 7.04
C PRO A 717 17.36 -6.85 7.05
N LYS A 718 18.25 -7.72 7.55
CA LYS A 718 19.68 -7.48 7.56
C LYS A 718 20.26 -7.40 6.15
N ARG A 719 19.97 -8.38 5.29
CA ARG A 719 20.45 -8.40 3.89
C ARG A 719 19.93 -7.20 3.09
N ALA A 720 18.67 -6.83 3.28
CA ALA A 720 18.08 -5.67 2.64
C ALA A 720 18.74 -4.37 3.13
N HIS A 721 19.03 -4.26 4.43
CA HIS A 721 19.78 -3.13 4.97
C HIS A 721 21.21 -3.07 4.42
N ASP A 722 21.89 -4.22 4.35
CA ASP A 722 23.21 -4.35 3.75
C ASP A 722 23.20 -4.06 2.25
N LEU A 723 22.06 -4.19 1.54
CA LEU A 723 21.97 -3.85 0.13
C LEU A 723 21.69 -2.36 -0.08
N TRP A 724 20.62 -1.85 0.56
CA TRP A 724 20.06 -0.52 0.27
C TRP A 724 20.66 0.60 1.13
N GLY A 725 21.22 0.29 2.30
CA GLY A 725 21.69 1.28 3.28
C GLY A 725 20.55 2.02 3.99
N ASN A 726 20.80 2.47 5.23
CA ASN A 726 19.87 3.13 6.15
C ASN A 726 18.68 2.24 6.64
N GLN A 727 18.25 2.41 7.89
CA GLN A 727 17.15 1.65 8.49
C GLN A 727 15.78 2.04 7.89
N THR A 728 15.65 3.22 7.30
CA THR A 728 14.39 3.74 6.73
C THR A 728 14.04 3.20 5.34
N SER A 729 14.97 2.51 4.67
CA SER A 729 14.81 2.07 3.27
C SER A 729 14.09 0.73 3.11
N VAL A 730 14.08 -0.11 4.16
CA VAL A 730 13.45 -1.44 4.16
C VAL A 730 12.06 -1.35 4.78
N THR A 731 11.01 -1.47 3.96
CA THR A 731 9.62 -1.38 4.40
C THR A 731 8.89 -2.71 4.22
N TRP A 732 7.67 -2.80 4.74
CA TRP A 732 6.79 -3.93 4.46
C TRP A 732 6.51 -4.10 2.96
N ARG A 733 6.45 -3.00 2.18
CA ARG A 733 6.27 -3.08 0.71
C ARG A 733 7.47 -3.73 0.05
N THR A 734 8.68 -3.43 0.54
CA THR A 734 9.92 -4.08 0.12
C THR A 734 9.87 -5.58 0.39
N ALA A 735 9.49 -5.98 1.61
CA ALA A 735 9.38 -7.40 1.98
C ALA A 735 8.31 -8.15 1.17
N MET A 736 7.12 -7.56 0.97
CA MET A 736 6.03 -8.18 0.21
C MET A 736 6.33 -8.28 -1.28
N ALA A 737 7.01 -7.28 -1.87
CA ALA A 737 7.42 -7.31 -3.27
C ALA A 737 8.58 -8.28 -3.54
N TYR A 738 9.49 -8.43 -2.57
CA TYR A 738 10.50 -9.49 -2.59
C TYR A 738 9.82 -10.86 -2.64
N ASP A 739 8.86 -11.12 -1.74
CA ASP A 739 8.14 -12.39 -1.72
C ASP A 739 7.29 -12.61 -2.96
N ALA A 740 6.66 -11.57 -3.50
CA ALA A 740 5.91 -11.66 -4.75
C ALA A 740 6.80 -12.12 -5.92
N THR A 741 8.05 -11.67 -5.94
CA THR A 741 9.03 -12.08 -6.95
C THR A 741 9.49 -13.53 -6.70
N GLN A 742 9.74 -13.91 -5.44
CA GLN A 742 10.17 -15.26 -5.06
C GLN A 742 9.09 -16.32 -5.34
N VAL A 743 7.81 -16.06 -5.05
CA VAL A 743 6.74 -17.02 -5.34
C VAL A 743 6.56 -17.26 -6.83
N ILE A 744 6.70 -16.21 -7.66
CA ILE A 744 6.65 -16.34 -9.12
C ILE A 744 7.84 -17.19 -9.60
N ALA A 745 9.04 -16.92 -9.09
CA ALA A 745 10.25 -17.67 -9.43
C ALA A 745 10.14 -19.14 -9.03
N GLU A 746 9.57 -19.45 -7.85
CA GLU A 746 9.35 -20.83 -7.44
C GLU A 746 8.28 -21.53 -8.28
N GLY A 747 7.17 -20.84 -8.61
CA GLY A 747 6.16 -21.38 -9.52
C GLY A 747 6.74 -21.75 -10.88
N LEU A 748 7.71 -20.96 -11.38
CA LEU A 748 8.46 -21.24 -12.60
C LEU A 748 9.45 -22.41 -12.48
N ARG A 749 9.88 -22.78 -11.26
CA ARG A 749 10.72 -23.97 -11.01
C ARG A 749 9.90 -25.26 -10.94
N TRP A 750 8.72 -25.16 -10.35
CA TRP A 750 7.91 -26.33 -10.01
C TRP A 750 7.37 -27.09 -11.22
N GLN A 751 7.07 -26.36 -12.29
CA GLN A 751 6.56 -26.89 -13.55
C GLN A 751 7.25 -26.24 -14.75
N THR A 752 6.74 -26.50 -15.96
CA THR A 752 7.20 -25.83 -17.18
C THR A 752 7.05 -24.32 -17.04
N PRO A 753 8.11 -23.51 -17.34
CA PRO A 753 8.15 -22.08 -17.07
C PRO A 753 7.22 -21.28 -18.00
N THR A 754 5.92 -21.36 -17.70
CA THR A 754 4.81 -20.84 -18.48
C THR A 754 3.82 -20.13 -17.56
N ARG A 755 2.97 -19.26 -18.11
CA ARG A 755 1.89 -18.60 -17.36
C ARG A 755 0.99 -19.60 -16.63
N GLU A 756 0.66 -20.70 -17.31
CA GLU A 756 -0.15 -21.77 -16.75
C GLU A 756 0.59 -22.54 -15.66
N GLY A 757 1.88 -22.86 -15.86
CA GLY A 757 2.70 -23.53 -14.84
C GLY A 757 2.77 -22.73 -13.54
N ILE A 758 2.94 -21.40 -13.61
CA ILE A 758 2.89 -20.53 -12.43
C ILE A 758 1.51 -20.60 -11.77
N GLN A 759 0.43 -20.49 -12.56
CA GLN A 759 -0.93 -20.52 -12.00
C GLN A 759 -1.22 -21.83 -11.27
N GLN A 760 -0.90 -22.96 -11.91
CA GLN A 760 -1.07 -24.28 -11.32
C GLN A 760 -0.24 -24.42 -10.05
N ALA A 761 1.01 -23.95 -10.09
CA ALA A 761 1.88 -23.97 -8.93
C ALA A 761 1.30 -23.19 -7.75
N LEU A 762 0.94 -21.93 -7.96
CA LEU A 762 0.41 -21.09 -6.88
C LEU A 762 -0.98 -21.52 -6.38
N SER A 763 -1.70 -22.37 -7.12
CA SER A 763 -3.03 -22.88 -6.72
C SER A 763 -2.99 -24.26 -6.07
N ASP A 764 -1.83 -24.92 -6.04
CA ASP A 764 -1.67 -26.23 -5.43
C ASP A 764 -1.61 -26.09 -3.90
N ASP A 765 -2.34 -26.95 -3.19
CA ASP A 765 -2.39 -26.93 -1.73
C ASP A 765 -1.03 -27.24 -1.07
N ASN A 766 -0.09 -27.84 -1.81
CA ASN A 766 1.27 -28.13 -1.34
C ASN A 766 2.26 -27.00 -1.62
N PHE A 767 1.87 -25.94 -2.34
CA PHE A 767 2.77 -24.84 -2.62
C PHE A 767 3.15 -24.11 -1.34
N SER A 768 4.45 -24.01 -1.08
CA SER A 768 4.97 -23.36 0.11
C SER A 768 6.40 -22.90 -0.12
N ILE A 769 6.68 -21.63 0.19
CA ILE A 769 8.05 -21.11 0.23
C ILE A 769 8.31 -20.31 1.50
N HIS A 770 9.55 -20.28 1.95
CA HIS A 770 9.99 -19.38 3.01
C HIS A 770 10.57 -18.09 2.41
N GLY A 771 9.91 -16.96 2.68
CA GLY A 771 10.28 -15.64 2.18
C GLY A 771 10.68 -14.64 3.26
N ALA A 772 10.81 -13.37 2.85
CA ALA A 772 11.03 -12.20 3.70
C ALA A 772 9.96 -12.01 4.78
N THR A 773 8.77 -12.56 4.56
CA THR A 773 7.61 -12.42 5.44
C THR A 773 7.18 -13.77 6.03
N GLY A 774 8.11 -14.71 6.21
CA GLY A 774 7.83 -16.06 6.72
C GLY A 774 7.35 -17.00 5.62
N THR A 775 6.59 -18.03 5.99
CA THR A 775 6.02 -18.97 5.01
C THR A 775 4.96 -18.25 4.15
N VAL A 776 5.01 -18.46 2.85
CA VAL A 776 4.05 -17.95 1.86
C VAL A 776 3.34 -19.13 1.22
N GLN A 777 2.03 -19.20 1.42
CA GLN A 777 1.12 -20.15 0.78
C GLN A 777 -0.15 -19.40 0.38
N PHE A 778 -0.90 -19.94 -0.57
CA PHE A 778 -2.11 -19.30 -1.09
C PHE A 778 -3.34 -20.18 -0.84
N LEU A 779 -4.46 -19.51 -0.57
CA LEU A 779 -5.78 -20.11 -0.62
C LEU A 779 -6.24 -20.23 -2.08
N GLN A 780 -7.27 -21.04 -2.32
CA GLN A 780 -7.92 -21.14 -3.63
C GLN A 780 -8.49 -19.80 -4.15
N SER A 781 -8.66 -18.77 -3.30
CA SER A 781 -9.02 -17.41 -3.70
C SER A 781 -7.85 -16.58 -4.23
N GLY A 782 -6.61 -17.11 -4.15
CA GLY A 782 -5.37 -16.36 -4.39
C GLY A 782 -4.91 -15.50 -3.22
N ASP A 783 -5.67 -15.49 -2.11
CA ASP A 783 -5.25 -14.83 -0.89
C ASP A 783 -4.14 -15.60 -0.22
N ARG A 784 -3.13 -14.88 0.24
CA ARG A 784 -2.10 -15.47 1.08
C ARG A 784 -2.65 -15.93 2.43
N THR A 785 -2.20 -17.10 2.88
CA THR A 785 -2.33 -17.54 4.28
C THR A 785 -1.33 -16.81 5.18
N GLY A 786 -1.75 -16.42 6.37
CA GLY A 786 -0.87 -15.77 7.32
C GLY A 786 -1.62 -14.99 8.39
N ARG A 787 -0.85 -14.39 9.30
CA ARG A 787 -1.35 -13.58 10.42
C ARG A 787 -0.90 -12.14 10.27
N ALA A 788 -1.79 -11.21 10.55
CA ALA A 788 -1.40 -9.82 10.80
C ALA A 788 -0.94 -9.69 12.25
N VAL A 789 -0.10 -8.70 12.54
CA VAL A 789 0.19 -8.27 13.92
C VAL A 789 -0.29 -6.85 14.13
N VAL A 790 -0.55 -6.52 15.39
CA VAL A 790 -0.86 -5.14 15.77
C VAL A 790 0.46 -4.41 16.03
N VAL A 791 0.55 -3.16 15.60
CA VAL A 791 1.66 -2.25 15.90
C VAL A 791 1.13 -0.95 16.48
N THR A 792 1.95 -0.29 17.29
CA THR A 792 1.70 1.07 17.79
C THR A 792 2.85 1.99 17.44
N VAL A 793 2.58 3.27 17.29
CA VAL A 793 3.62 4.30 17.25
C VAL A 793 4.09 4.61 18.66
N GLU A 794 5.37 4.41 18.93
CA GLU A 794 5.99 4.63 20.23
C GLU A 794 7.26 5.46 20.11
N SER A 795 7.66 6.11 21.21
CA SER A 795 8.92 6.86 21.26
C SER A 795 10.10 5.90 21.14
N ASN A 796 11.04 6.21 20.27
CA ASN A 796 12.28 5.48 20.12
C ASN A 796 13.43 6.47 19.93
N PRO A 797 14.20 6.77 20.99
CA PRO A 797 15.32 7.71 20.92
C PRO A 797 16.41 7.32 19.92
N ASN A 798 16.48 6.03 19.56
CA ASN A 798 17.47 5.50 18.62
C ASN A 798 16.98 5.54 17.16
N ALA A 799 15.70 5.84 16.92
CA ALA A 799 15.15 5.98 15.58
C ALA A 799 15.39 7.41 15.06
N ALA A 800 15.67 7.54 13.75
CA ALA A 800 15.95 8.85 13.12
C ALA A 800 14.79 9.86 13.26
N THR A 801 13.55 9.38 13.39
CA THR A 801 12.34 10.20 13.58
C THR A 801 11.99 10.43 15.05
N GLY A 802 12.73 9.83 15.99
CA GLY A 802 12.39 9.79 17.41
C GLY A 802 11.22 8.86 17.77
N ASN A 803 10.59 8.21 16.79
CA ASN A 803 9.50 7.25 16.98
C ASN A 803 9.72 5.99 16.12
N SER A 804 9.19 4.85 16.56
CA SER A 804 9.11 3.63 15.75
C SER A 804 7.71 3.02 15.83
N PHE A 805 7.38 2.22 14.82
CA PHE A 805 6.31 1.26 15.00
C PHE A 805 6.86 0.09 15.80
N ASN A 806 6.20 -0.23 16.91
CA ASN A 806 6.56 -1.38 17.73
C ASN A 806 5.42 -2.39 17.65
N ILE A 807 5.74 -3.68 17.51
CA ILE A 807 4.73 -4.74 17.55
C ILE A 807 4.06 -4.67 18.91
N LEU A 808 2.80 -4.25 18.91
CA LEU A 808 1.88 -4.53 20.00
C LEU A 808 1.59 -6.01 19.90
N THR A 809 2.40 -6.81 20.57
CA THR A 809 1.91 -8.12 20.97
C THR A 809 0.86 -7.84 22.03
N PRO A 810 -0.44 -8.08 21.79
CA PRO A 810 -1.44 -8.02 22.87
C PRO A 810 -1.05 -8.98 24.00
N VAL A 811 -0.18 -9.92 23.66
CA VAL A 811 0.53 -10.88 24.49
C VAL A 811 1.61 -10.29 25.40
N ALA A 812 2.36 -9.23 25.05
CA ALA A 812 3.37 -8.68 25.96
C ALA A 812 2.74 -8.23 27.29
N HIS A 813 1.56 -7.60 27.24
CA HIS A 813 0.77 -7.24 28.42
C HIS A 813 0.20 -8.45 29.17
N ARG A 814 0.17 -9.63 28.53
CA ARG A 814 -0.28 -10.91 29.09
C ARG A 814 0.85 -11.74 29.69
N LEU A 815 2.12 -11.32 29.55
CA LEU A 815 3.29 -12.00 30.12
C LEU A 815 3.94 -11.17 31.21
N SER A 816 4.31 -11.79 32.32
CA SER A 816 5.06 -11.09 33.38
C SER A 816 6.00 -12.03 34.13
N THR A 817 7.20 -11.54 34.41
CA THR A 817 8.13 -12.15 35.38
C THR A 817 8.05 -11.50 36.76
N GLY A 818 7.28 -10.43 36.88
CA GLY A 818 7.12 -9.64 38.11
C GLY A 818 7.02 -8.15 37.85
N GLU A 819 7.37 -7.68 36.65
CA GLU A 819 7.30 -6.28 36.25
C GLU A 819 5.86 -5.77 36.05
N ARG A 820 4.88 -6.68 35.99
CA ARG A 820 3.45 -6.36 35.83
C ARG A 820 2.56 -7.32 36.60
N ILE A 821 1.36 -6.84 36.96
CA ILE A 821 0.31 -7.65 37.58
C ILE A 821 -0.68 -8.11 36.51
N LEU A 822 -1.04 -9.39 36.55
CA LEU A 822 -1.97 -10.04 35.62
C LEU A 822 -3.30 -10.44 36.29
N ILE A 823 -3.34 -10.69 37.60
CA ILE A 823 -4.56 -11.15 38.31
C ILE A 823 -5.29 -10.00 39.02
N SER A 824 -4.78 -9.59 40.18
CA SER A 824 -5.44 -8.60 41.06
C SER A 824 -4.41 -7.63 41.61
N ILE A 825 -4.73 -6.34 41.55
CA ILE A 825 -3.85 -5.25 41.99
C ILE A 825 -4.11 -4.97 43.47
N THR A 826 -3.05 -5.01 44.28
CA THR A 826 -3.02 -4.49 45.65
C THR A 826 -1.88 -3.48 45.77
N PRO A 827 -1.95 -2.49 46.70
CA PRO A 827 -0.92 -1.45 46.78
C PRO A 827 0.51 -2.00 46.96
N ASN A 828 0.68 -3.03 47.80
CA ASN A 828 1.98 -3.66 48.02
C ASN A 828 2.44 -4.46 46.79
N LYS A 829 1.54 -5.23 46.14
CA LYS A 829 1.88 -5.97 44.94
C LYS A 829 2.26 -5.04 43.79
N GLU A 830 1.56 -3.92 43.64
CA GLU A 830 1.83 -2.91 42.60
C GLU A 830 3.16 -2.21 42.84
N ALA A 831 3.42 -1.79 44.09
CA ALA A 831 4.72 -1.24 44.46
C ALA A 831 5.86 -2.25 44.23
N GLY A 832 5.62 -3.53 44.52
CA GLY A 832 6.57 -4.62 44.23
C GLY A 832 6.83 -4.79 42.74
N ALA A 833 5.79 -4.76 41.92
CA ALA A 833 5.92 -4.91 40.47
C ALA A 833 6.66 -3.73 39.83
N ARG A 834 6.34 -2.49 40.24
CA ARG A 834 7.08 -1.30 39.81
C ARG A 834 8.57 -1.37 40.20
N ALA A 835 8.87 -1.81 41.42
CA ALA A 835 10.25 -1.98 41.86
C ALA A 835 10.99 -3.07 41.08
N PHE A 836 10.31 -4.18 40.77
CA PHE A 836 10.85 -5.25 39.92
C PHE A 836 11.19 -4.72 38.52
N ALA A 837 10.27 -3.98 37.89
CA ALA A 837 10.46 -3.37 36.58
C ALA A 837 11.66 -2.39 36.52
N GLN A 838 11.98 -1.76 37.65
CA GLN A 838 13.12 -0.85 37.81
C GLN A 838 14.44 -1.56 38.15
N GLY A 839 14.46 -2.88 38.25
CA GLY A 839 15.62 -3.66 38.71
C GLY A 839 15.91 -3.52 40.22
N ASN A 840 15.02 -2.89 40.99
CA ASN A 840 15.15 -2.73 42.44
C ASN A 840 14.58 -3.96 43.16
N TYR A 841 15.29 -5.08 43.04
CA TYR A 841 14.81 -6.37 43.54
C TYR A 841 14.68 -6.43 45.06
N ALA A 842 15.52 -5.71 45.83
CA ALA A 842 15.40 -5.65 47.28
C ALA A 842 14.04 -5.06 47.72
N THR A 843 13.63 -3.97 47.08
CA THR A 843 12.31 -3.35 47.33
C THR A 843 11.18 -4.25 46.84
N ALA A 844 11.34 -4.86 45.66
CA ALA A 844 10.35 -5.80 45.13
C ALA A 844 10.10 -6.97 46.10
N ILE A 845 11.16 -7.58 46.64
CA ILE A 845 11.10 -8.66 47.64
C ILE A 845 10.30 -8.22 48.86
N ALA A 846 10.66 -7.08 49.47
CA ALA A 846 9.99 -6.59 50.66
C ALA A 846 8.48 -6.33 50.42
N LYS A 847 8.13 -5.75 49.26
CA LYS A 847 6.75 -5.42 48.90
C LYS A 847 5.91 -6.66 48.56
N PHE A 848 6.46 -7.62 47.82
CA PHE A 848 5.78 -8.90 47.58
C PHE A 848 5.61 -9.71 48.86
N GLN A 849 6.59 -9.71 49.78
CA GLN A 849 6.43 -10.32 51.12
C GLN A 849 5.29 -9.68 51.90
N ALA A 850 5.23 -8.34 51.95
CA ALA A 850 4.14 -7.63 52.60
C ALA A 850 2.77 -7.92 51.97
N SER A 851 2.71 -8.11 50.64
CA SER A 851 1.48 -8.53 49.96
C SER A 851 1.04 -9.94 50.36
N LEU A 852 1.97 -10.89 50.48
CA LEU A 852 1.68 -12.27 50.91
C LEU A 852 1.34 -12.41 52.39
N GLN A 853 1.75 -11.47 53.25
CA GLN A 853 1.27 -11.43 54.64
C GLN A 853 -0.23 -11.16 54.73
N VAL A 854 -0.77 -10.36 53.79
CA VAL A 854 -2.20 -10.05 53.72
C VAL A 854 -2.98 -11.15 52.99
N ASN A 855 -2.44 -11.64 51.87
CA ASN A 855 -3.04 -12.73 51.09
C ASN A 855 -2.02 -13.84 50.82
N PRO A 856 -1.85 -14.81 51.74
CA PRO A 856 -0.91 -15.91 51.57
C PRO A 856 -1.22 -16.81 50.36
N ASN A 857 -2.49 -16.81 49.91
CA ASN A 857 -3.03 -17.64 48.84
C ASN A 857 -2.96 -16.97 47.45
N ASP A 858 -2.08 -15.99 47.25
CA ASP A 858 -1.81 -15.36 45.95
C ASP A 858 -0.61 -16.03 45.24
N PRO A 859 -0.85 -16.96 44.30
CA PRO A 859 0.23 -17.68 43.65
C PRO A 859 1.05 -16.79 42.69
N GLU A 860 0.45 -15.76 42.08
CA GLU A 860 1.16 -14.82 41.22
C GLU A 860 2.20 -14.03 42.03
N THR A 861 1.79 -13.45 43.16
CA THR A 861 2.72 -12.71 44.03
C THR A 861 3.85 -13.61 44.56
N ARG A 862 3.55 -14.88 44.84
CA ARG A 862 4.56 -15.84 45.31
C ARG A 862 5.59 -16.17 44.22
N ILE A 863 5.15 -16.35 42.98
CA ILE A 863 6.05 -16.51 41.83
C ILE A 863 6.94 -15.26 41.67
N TYR A 864 6.37 -14.06 41.70
CA TYR A 864 7.13 -12.83 41.55
C TYR A 864 8.11 -12.58 42.69
N LEU A 865 7.75 -12.95 43.93
CA LEU A 865 8.69 -12.94 45.06
C LEU A 865 9.89 -13.88 44.81
N ASN A 866 9.63 -15.10 44.34
CA ASN A 866 10.69 -16.05 44.01
C ASN A 866 11.55 -15.58 42.83
N ASN A 867 10.95 -14.95 41.82
CA ASN A 867 11.67 -14.36 40.70
C ASN A 867 12.58 -13.23 41.16
N ALA A 868 12.11 -12.35 42.04
CA ALA A 868 12.90 -11.24 42.59
C ALA A 868 14.09 -11.77 43.41
N LYS A 869 13.89 -12.82 44.22
CA LYS A 869 14.97 -13.50 44.94
C LYS A 869 15.96 -14.22 44.02
N ALA A 870 15.50 -14.74 42.89
CA ALA A 870 16.37 -15.35 41.89
C ALA A 870 17.21 -14.29 41.17
N ALA A 871 16.63 -13.13 40.86
CA ALA A 871 17.32 -12.02 40.20
C ALA A 871 18.44 -11.41 41.07
N THR A 872 18.35 -11.50 42.41
CA THR A 872 19.45 -11.11 43.31
C THR A 872 20.61 -12.11 43.36
N ALA A 873 20.47 -13.28 42.75
CA ALA A 873 21.42 -14.39 42.83
C ALA A 873 21.72 -14.94 41.42
N GLU A 874 22.27 -14.09 40.56
CA GLU A 874 22.68 -14.50 39.20
C GLU A 874 23.88 -15.47 39.23
N PRO A 875 23.96 -16.43 38.28
CA PRO A 875 23.01 -16.69 37.19
C PRO A 875 21.78 -17.50 37.63
N PHE A 876 20.63 -17.25 37.00
CA PHE A 876 19.37 -18.01 37.18
C PHE A 876 18.96 -18.74 35.89
N LEU A 877 18.03 -19.69 36.00
CA LEU A 877 17.34 -20.32 34.86
C LEU A 877 15.90 -19.82 34.79
N LYS A 878 15.29 -19.81 33.59
CA LYS A 878 13.92 -19.34 33.40
C LYS A 878 13.07 -20.39 32.67
N ILE A 879 11.85 -20.59 33.15
CA ILE A 879 10.78 -21.32 32.46
C ILE A 879 9.54 -20.43 32.35
N ALA A 880 8.52 -20.86 31.61
CA ALA A 880 7.24 -20.17 31.53
C ALA A 880 6.08 -21.06 31.99
N THR A 881 4.98 -20.43 32.42
CA THR A 881 3.69 -21.08 32.65
C THR A 881 2.59 -20.32 31.91
N SER A 882 1.76 -21.01 31.13
CA SER A 882 0.64 -20.41 30.40
C SER A 882 -0.70 -20.85 30.98
N VAL A 883 -1.52 -19.88 31.38
CA VAL A 883 -2.75 -20.09 32.16
C VAL A 883 -3.90 -19.17 31.71
N PRO A 884 -5.16 -19.52 31.98
CA PRO A 884 -6.32 -18.79 31.43
C PRO A 884 -6.86 -17.69 32.37
N ILE A 885 -6.04 -16.72 32.75
CA ILE A 885 -6.38 -15.69 33.76
C ILE A 885 -7.68 -14.93 33.42
N GLY A 886 -7.88 -14.55 32.15
CA GLY A 886 -9.02 -13.72 31.75
C GLY A 886 -10.28 -14.48 31.32
N SER A 887 -10.24 -15.81 31.16
CA SER A 887 -11.44 -16.62 30.90
C SER A 887 -11.83 -17.45 32.12
N ASN A 888 -10.87 -18.01 32.84
CA ASN A 888 -11.11 -18.85 34.02
C ASN A 888 -10.03 -18.63 35.09
N LEU A 889 -10.18 -17.55 35.85
CA LEU A 889 -9.22 -17.15 36.87
C LEU A 889 -8.97 -18.22 37.94
N ASN A 890 -10.01 -18.96 38.34
CA ASN A 890 -9.89 -20.02 39.36
C ASN A 890 -8.94 -21.12 38.88
N VAL A 891 -9.15 -21.61 37.64
CA VAL A 891 -8.27 -22.61 37.03
C VAL A 891 -6.85 -22.09 36.87
N ALA A 892 -6.69 -20.83 36.47
CA ALA A 892 -5.37 -20.20 36.38
C ALA A 892 -4.65 -20.20 37.75
N GLN A 893 -5.33 -19.80 38.82
CA GLN A 893 -4.76 -19.82 40.16
C GLN A 893 -4.42 -21.24 40.63
N GLU A 894 -5.23 -22.26 40.32
CA GLU A 894 -4.96 -23.65 40.68
C GLU A 894 -3.66 -24.17 40.06
N ILE A 895 -3.41 -23.89 38.77
CA ILE A 895 -2.17 -24.24 38.07
C ILE A 895 -1.00 -23.45 38.66
N LEU A 896 -1.15 -22.13 38.84
CA LEU A 896 -0.10 -21.27 39.37
C LEU A 896 0.32 -21.66 40.79
N ARG A 897 -0.58 -22.16 41.64
CA ARG A 897 -0.22 -22.69 42.97
C ARG A 897 0.76 -23.86 42.87
N GLY A 898 0.56 -24.77 41.92
CA GLY A 898 1.44 -25.92 41.73
C GLY A 898 2.84 -25.49 41.30
N VAL A 899 2.88 -24.59 40.30
CA VAL A 899 4.14 -24.02 39.79
C VAL A 899 4.87 -23.21 40.87
N ALA A 900 4.16 -22.34 41.59
CA ALA A 900 4.73 -21.49 42.63
C ALA A 900 5.33 -22.30 43.78
N GLN A 901 4.65 -23.37 44.20
CA GLN A 901 5.13 -24.25 45.27
C GLN A 901 6.37 -25.04 44.81
N ALA A 902 6.34 -25.64 43.61
CA ALA A 902 7.50 -26.34 43.07
C ALA A 902 8.71 -25.40 42.91
N GLN A 903 8.50 -24.20 42.36
CA GLN A 903 9.55 -23.18 42.23
C GLN A 903 10.17 -22.83 43.58
N GLU A 904 9.35 -22.58 44.60
CA GLU A 904 9.82 -22.23 45.94
C GLU A 904 10.65 -23.37 46.55
N GLU A 905 10.21 -24.62 46.41
CA GLU A 905 10.93 -25.79 46.92
C GLU A 905 12.24 -26.05 46.17
N ILE A 906 12.24 -25.97 44.84
CA ILE A 906 13.45 -26.10 44.00
C ILE A 906 14.48 -25.03 44.40
N ASN A 907 14.05 -23.77 44.52
CA ASN A 907 14.94 -22.67 44.89
C ASN A 907 15.50 -22.79 46.31
N ARG A 908 14.69 -23.29 47.25
CA ARG A 908 15.15 -23.56 48.62
C ARG A 908 16.16 -24.72 48.69
N ARG A 909 16.10 -25.69 47.78
CA ARG A 909 17.06 -26.81 47.66
C ARG A 909 18.34 -26.45 46.89
N GLY A 910 18.59 -25.16 46.63
CA GLY A 910 19.79 -24.70 45.92
C GLY A 910 19.62 -24.56 44.40
N GLY A 911 18.42 -24.78 43.86
CA GLY A 911 18.14 -24.60 42.43
C GLY A 911 18.63 -25.74 41.54
N ILE A 912 18.91 -25.44 40.28
CA ILE A 912 19.36 -26.37 39.24
C ILE A 912 20.83 -26.02 38.92
N HIS A 913 21.76 -26.92 39.23
CA HIS A 913 23.21 -26.61 39.25
C HIS A 913 23.56 -25.32 40.01
N GLY A 914 22.95 -25.09 41.18
CA GLY A 914 23.18 -23.87 41.96
C GLY A 914 22.45 -22.62 41.44
N LYS A 915 21.79 -22.70 40.27
CA LYS A 915 21.05 -21.59 39.65
C LYS A 915 19.59 -21.62 40.09
N ARG A 916 19.09 -20.51 40.63
CA ARG A 916 17.67 -20.39 41.00
C ARG A 916 16.78 -20.37 39.76
N LEU A 917 15.55 -20.86 39.91
CA LEU A 917 14.51 -20.91 38.89
C LEU A 917 13.60 -19.67 38.95
N GLN A 918 13.50 -18.97 37.84
CA GLN A 918 12.47 -17.98 37.54
C GLN A 918 11.33 -18.59 36.71
N VAL A 919 10.13 -18.07 36.89
CA VAL A 919 8.93 -18.48 36.16
C VAL A 919 8.25 -17.24 35.56
N ALA A 920 8.17 -17.17 34.23
CA ALA A 920 7.33 -16.19 33.54
C ALA A 920 5.87 -16.69 33.50
N ILE A 921 4.90 -15.84 33.85
CA ILE A 921 3.47 -16.15 33.76
C ILE A 921 2.93 -15.58 32.46
N ALA A 922 2.19 -16.37 31.68
CA ALA A 922 1.51 -15.95 30.46
C ALA A 922 -0.01 -16.18 30.56
N ASN A 923 -0.81 -15.23 30.08
CA ASN A 923 -2.27 -15.31 30.08
C ASN A 923 -2.87 -15.58 28.69
N ASP A 924 -3.25 -16.83 28.42
CA ASP A 924 -3.82 -17.26 27.14
C ASP A 924 -5.35 -17.19 27.05
N ASN A 925 -6.07 -16.95 28.18
CA ASN A 925 -7.53 -17.00 28.25
C ASN A 925 -8.17 -18.28 27.67
N ASN A 926 -7.49 -19.43 27.64
CA ASN A 926 -7.93 -20.62 26.89
C ASN A 926 -8.22 -20.35 25.40
N ASN A 927 -7.76 -19.22 24.84
CA ASN A 927 -8.06 -18.83 23.47
C ASN A 927 -6.96 -19.38 22.54
N PRO A 928 -7.31 -20.21 21.53
CA PRO A 928 -6.31 -20.85 20.67
C PRO A 928 -5.40 -19.87 19.92
N SER A 929 -5.95 -18.75 19.44
CA SER A 929 -5.18 -17.72 18.74
C SER A 929 -4.20 -17.01 19.69
N ILE A 930 -4.65 -16.65 20.90
CA ILE A 930 -3.79 -16.02 21.91
C ILE A 930 -2.72 -17.01 22.39
N ALA A 931 -3.07 -18.29 22.59
CA ALA A 931 -2.13 -19.34 22.98
C ALA A 931 -1.02 -19.53 21.93
N HIS A 932 -1.38 -19.54 20.64
CA HIS A 932 -0.42 -19.57 19.55
C HIS A 932 0.50 -18.33 19.54
N GLU A 933 -0.04 -17.13 19.80
CA GLU A 933 0.76 -15.90 19.92
C GLU A 933 1.69 -15.93 21.15
N ILE A 934 1.23 -16.43 22.30
CA ILE A 934 2.05 -16.68 23.50
C ILE A 934 3.18 -17.63 23.16
N ALA A 935 2.89 -18.75 22.50
CA ALA A 935 3.91 -19.70 22.10
C ALA A 935 4.98 -19.02 21.22
N THR A 936 4.55 -18.19 20.27
CA THR A 936 5.45 -17.40 19.40
C THR A 936 6.37 -16.49 20.23
N VAL A 937 5.83 -15.80 21.23
CA VAL A 937 6.64 -14.91 22.10
C VAL A 937 7.60 -15.72 22.97
N LEU A 938 7.15 -16.82 23.55
CA LEU A 938 7.95 -17.65 24.46
C LEU A 938 9.12 -18.35 23.75
N VAL A 939 8.93 -18.83 22.51
CA VAL A 939 10.02 -19.46 21.75
C VAL A 939 11.14 -18.47 21.41
N ASN A 940 10.81 -17.19 21.28
CA ASN A 940 11.74 -16.11 20.93
C ASN A 940 12.57 -15.62 22.13
N ASP A 941 12.14 -15.85 23.37
CA ASP A 941 12.97 -15.61 24.56
C ASP A 941 13.87 -16.82 24.80
N ALA A 942 15.12 -16.74 24.34
CA ALA A 942 16.12 -17.79 24.51
C ALA A 942 16.41 -18.15 25.99
N GLN A 943 16.06 -17.30 26.95
CA GLN A 943 16.22 -17.62 28.38
C GLN A 943 15.17 -18.63 28.87
N ILE A 944 14.03 -18.76 28.17
CA ILE A 944 12.96 -19.70 28.53
C ILE A 944 13.34 -21.10 28.03
N LEU A 945 13.52 -22.02 28.98
CA LEU A 945 13.98 -23.39 28.70
C LEU A 945 12.84 -24.41 28.53
N ALA A 946 11.67 -24.12 29.08
CA ALA A 946 10.48 -24.98 28.99
C ALA A 946 9.20 -24.21 29.33
N VAL A 947 8.05 -24.80 28.98
CA VAL A 947 6.71 -24.28 29.27
C VAL A 947 5.89 -25.30 30.06
N VAL A 948 5.31 -24.87 31.19
CA VAL A 948 4.23 -25.57 31.89
C VAL A 948 2.89 -25.02 31.40
N GLY A 949 2.12 -25.82 30.68
CA GLY A 949 0.88 -25.37 30.06
C GLY A 949 0.70 -25.99 28.68
N HIS A 950 -0.32 -25.64 27.92
CA HIS A 950 -1.44 -24.76 28.25
C HIS A 950 -2.52 -25.48 29.09
N ASN A 951 -3.55 -24.74 29.55
CA ASN A 951 -4.67 -25.31 30.31
C ASN A 951 -5.67 -26.09 29.43
N SER A 952 -6.34 -25.41 28.47
CA SER A 952 -7.33 -26.06 27.62
C SER A 952 -6.65 -26.86 26.50
N SER A 953 -7.36 -27.87 26.00
CA SER A 953 -6.84 -28.69 24.91
C SER A 953 -6.73 -27.94 23.60
N GLU A 954 -7.60 -26.99 23.33
CA GLU A 954 -7.57 -26.13 22.14
C GLU A 954 -6.34 -25.21 22.18
N ALA A 955 -6.06 -24.62 23.35
CA ALA A 955 -4.87 -23.77 23.54
C ALA A 955 -3.59 -24.59 23.39
N SER A 956 -3.51 -25.78 24.01
CA SER A 956 -2.37 -26.69 23.87
C SER A 956 -2.15 -27.12 22.42
N VAL A 957 -3.20 -27.52 21.70
CA VAL A 957 -3.11 -27.96 20.30
C VAL A 957 -2.68 -26.80 19.38
N ALA A 958 -3.11 -25.58 19.65
CA ALA A 958 -2.71 -24.41 18.85
C ALA A 958 -1.26 -23.94 19.11
N ALA A 959 -0.78 -24.12 20.34
CA ALA A 959 0.58 -23.73 20.76
C ALA A 959 1.65 -24.78 20.46
N ALA A 960 1.31 -26.07 20.60
CA ALA A 960 2.26 -27.18 20.49
C ALA A 960 3.08 -27.20 19.19
N PRO A 961 2.52 -26.95 17.99
CA PRO A 961 3.32 -26.92 16.76
C PRO A 961 4.42 -25.85 16.76
N VAL A 962 4.16 -24.70 17.40
CA VAL A 962 5.15 -23.60 17.52
C VAL A 962 6.31 -24.01 18.41
N TYR A 963 5.99 -24.65 19.54
CA TYR A 963 6.99 -25.18 20.47
C TYR A 963 7.84 -26.29 19.85
N GLU A 964 7.20 -27.23 19.14
CA GLU A 964 7.90 -28.32 18.45
C GLU A 964 8.87 -27.79 17.39
N GLN A 965 8.40 -26.87 16.52
CA GLN A 965 9.22 -26.28 15.46
C GLN A 965 10.43 -25.51 16.01
N SER A 966 10.34 -24.99 17.23
CA SER A 966 11.40 -24.18 17.86
C SER A 966 12.23 -24.96 18.89
N GLY A 967 11.97 -26.26 19.05
CA GLY A 967 12.65 -27.12 20.02
C GLY A 967 12.43 -26.74 21.49
N LEU A 968 11.31 -26.10 21.83
CA LEU A 968 10.98 -25.73 23.20
C LEU A 968 10.08 -26.80 23.84
N VAL A 969 10.49 -27.40 24.95
CA VAL A 969 9.68 -28.41 25.64
C VAL A 969 8.42 -27.80 26.25
N MET A 970 7.27 -28.40 25.96
CA MET A 970 5.99 -28.10 26.60
C MET A 970 5.54 -29.32 27.42
N ILE A 971 5.31 -29.13 28.73
CA ILE A 971 4.61 -30.11 29.57
C ILE A 971 3.24 -29.52 29.94
N THR A 972 2.16 -30.03 29.33
CA THR A 972 0.81 -29.60 29.69
C THR A 972 0.30 -30.37 30.91
N PRO A 973 -0.12 -29.66 31.98
CA PRO A 973 -0.61 -30.30 33.20
C PRO A 973 -2.07 -30.75 33.13
N THR A 974 -2.83 -30.36 32.11
CA THR A 974 -4.30 -30.51 32.13
C THR A 974 -4.94 -30.87 30.79
N SER A 975 -4.21 -30.81 29.67
CA SER A 975 -4.80 -31.06 28.35
C SER A 975 -4.93 -32.56 28.02
N PHE A 976 -6.16 -32.97 27.68
CA PHE A 976 -6.52 -34.35 27.40
C PHE A 976 -6.52 -34.73 25.91
N SER A 977 -6.46 -33.78 24.98
CA SER A 977 -6.51 -34.06 23.54
C SER A 977 -5.45 -35.08 23.08
N ASP A 978 -5.92 -36.11 22.37
CA ASP A 978 -5.04 -37.13 21.76
C ASP A 978 -4.22 -36.59 20.58
N LYS A 979 -4.63 -35.44 20.01
CA LYS A 979 -3.88 -34.79 18.93
C LYS A 979 -2.47 -34.39 19.36
N LEU A 980 -2.25 -34.17 20.67
CA LEU A 980 -0.95 -33.74 21.19
C LEU A 980 0.15 -34.80 21.01
N SER A 981 -0.19 -36.08 21.20
CA SER A 981 0.78 -37.18 21.13
C SER A 981 1.36 -37.38 19.71
N SER A 982 0.70 -36.84 18.68
CA SER A 982 1.15 -36.90 17.28
C SER A 982 1.88 -35.65 16.78
N ILE A 983 1.93 -34.55 17.56
CA ILE A 983 2.50 -33.29 17.07
C ILE A 983 4.02 -33.36 16.99
N GLY A 984 4.67 -33.98 17.98
CA GLY A 984 6.13 -34.07 17.97
C GLY A 984 6.74 -34.48 19.29
N THR A 985 8.06 -34.36 19.36
CA THR A 985 8.90 -34.98 20.39
C THR A 985 9.16 -34.09 21.61
N HIS A 986 8.83 -32.81 21.54
CA HIS A 986 8.97 -31.82 22.61
C HIS A 986 7.67 -31.63 23.41
N ILE A 987 6.63 -32.41 23.10
CA ILE A 987 5.28 -32.27 23.66
C ILE A 987 5.01 -33.39 24.66
N PHE A 988 4.79 -33.02 25.92
CA PHE A 988 4.56 -33.97 27.01
C PHE A 988 3.25 -33.66 27.74
N ARG A 989 2.60 -34.70 28.26
CA ARG A 989 1.35 -34.58 29.03
C ARG A 989 1.55 -35.12 30.44
N MET A 990 1.16 -34.35 31.45
CA MET A 990 1.20 -34.81 32.85
C MET A 990 -0.08 -35.54 33.27
N VAL A 991 -1.20 -35.24 32.62
CA VAL A 991 -2.42 -36.04 32.77
C VAL A 991 -2.28 -37.39 32.09
N PRO A 992 -3.01 -38.43 32.56
CA PRO A 992 -3.15 -39.69 31.83
C PRO A 992 -3.73 -39.47 30.43
N SER A 993 -3.51 -40.43 29.53
CA SER A 993 -4.16 -40.42 28.21
C SER A 993 -5.69 -40.43 28.37
N ILE A 994 -6.39 -39.72 27.48
CA ILE A 994 -7.86 -39.63 27.56
C ILE A 994 -8.52 -41.00 27.37
N ARG A 995 -7.89 -41.86 26.57
CA ARG A 995 -8.27 -43.27 26.42
C ARG A 995 -8.28 -43.99 27.76
N PHE A 996 -7.20 -43.89 28.55
CA PHE A 996 -7.14 -44.53 29.86
C PHE A 996 -8.28 -44.04 30.78
N THR A 997 -8.55 -42.74 30.81
CA THR A 997 -9.65 -42.20 31.63
C THR A 997 -11.04 -42.62 31.14
N ALA A 998 -11.24 -42.71 29.82
CA ALA A 998 -12.50 -43.16 29.24
C ALA A 998 -12.74 -44.66 29.48
N ASP A 999 -11.71 -45.48 29.31
CA ASP A 999 -11.74 -46.93 29.55
C ASP A 999 -12.07 -47.23 31.03
N GLN A 1000 -11.45 -46.51 31.97
CA GLN A 1000 -11.78 -46.64 33.40
C GLN A 1000 -13.24 -46.32 33.70
N LEU A 1001 -13.74 -45.18 33.20
CA LEU A 1001 -15.12 -44.76 33.45
C LEU A 1001 -16.12 -45.74 32.83
N ALA A 1002 -15.88 -46.15 31.58
CA ALA A 1002 -16.72 -47.09 30.87
C ALA A 1002 -16.75 -48.45 31.58
N ALA A 1003 -15.60 -49.04 31.92
CA ALA A 1003 -15.52 -50.35 32.56
C ALA A 1003 -16.29 -50.40 33.89
N HIS A 1004 -16.11 -49.40 34.75
CA HIS A 1004 -16.86 -49.31 36.00
C HIS A 1004 -18.37 -49.11 35.78
N TRP A 1005 -18.74 -48.27 34.82
CA TRP A 1005 -20.16 -47.98 34.57
C TRP A 1005 -20.92 -49.17 33.98
N VAL A 1006 -20.29 -49.90 33.06
CA VAL A 1006 -20.87 -51.10 32.43
C VAL A 1006 -21.16 -52.19 33.48
N GLN A 1007 -20.30 -52.31 34.49
CA GLN A 1007 -20.49 -53.20 35.63
C GLN A 1007 -21.61 -52.72 36.55
N SER A 1008 -21.69 -51.40 36.80
CA SER A 1008 -22.62 -50.80 37.77
C SER A 1008 -24.06 -50.66 37.25
N VAL A 1009 -24.25 -50.54 35.93
CA VAL A 1009 -25.57 -50.35 35.29
C VAL A 1009 -25.78 -51.40 34.19
N PRO A 1010 -26.39 -52.56 34.52
CA PRO A 1010 -26.78 -53.55 33.53
C PRO A 1010 -27.74 -52.95 32.49
N ASN A 1011 -27.49 -53.19 31.20
CA ASN A 1011 -28.26 -52.63 30.08
C ASN A 1011 -28.23 -51.09 29.95
N ALA A 1012 -27.11 -50.44 30.31
CA ALA A 1012 -26.91 -49.01 30.10
C ALA A 1012 -27.15 -48.61 28.62
N LYS A 1013 -28.07 -47.66 28.41
CA LYS A 1013 -28.31 -46.95 27.15
C LYS A 1013 -27.82 -45.52 27.36
N VAL A 1014 -26.66 -45.21 26.80
CA VAL A 1014 -25.94 -43.97 27.11
C VAL A 1014 -26.15 -42.95 26.01
N ALA A 1015 -26.63 -41.77 26.39
CA ALA A 1015 -26.58 -40.58 25.55
C ALA A 1015 -25.42 -39.66 26.00
N ILE A 1016 -24.94 -38.83 25.09
CA ILE A 1016 -23.84 -37.90 25.34
C ILE A 1016 -24.30 -36.48 25.01
N CYS A 1017 -24.13 -35.57 25.97
CA CYS A 1017 -24.16 -34.13 25.75
C CYS A 1017 -22.72 -33.65 25.75
N SER A 1018 -22.20 -33.30 24.58
CA SER A 1018 -20.82 -32.84 24.42
C SER A 1018 -20.77 -31.39 23.96
N ASP A 1019 -19.58 -30.83 23.94
CA ASP A 1019 -19.33 -29.51 23.40
C ASP A 1019 -18.55 -29.67 22.09
N ALA A 1020 -19.21 -29.42 20.96
CA ALA A 1020 -18.64 -29.69 19.64
C ALA A 1020 -17.45 -28.78 19.27
N LEU A 1021 -17.24 -27.68 20.02
CA LEU A 1021 -16.07 -26.81 19.83
C LEU A 1021 -14.89 -27.20 20.73
N ALA A 1022 -15.03 -28.21 21.58
CA ALA A 1022 -14.01 -28.67 22.51
C ALA A 1022 -13.33 -29.96 22.01
N VAL A 1023 -12.04 -29.86 21.69
CA VAL A 1023 -11.27 -30.91 21.02
C VAL A 1023 -11.02 -32.12 21.92
N ASP A 1024 -10.91 -31.90 23.23
CA ASP A 1024 -10.82 -32.98 24.21
C ASP A 1024 -12.13 -33.76 24.34
N ASN A 1025 -13.28 -33.09 24.19
CA ASN A 1025 -14.58 -33.76 24.25
C ASN A 1025 -14.81 -34.67 23.05
N ASP A 1026 -14.38 -34.28 21.85
CA ASP A 1026 -14.35 -35.19 20.69
C ASP A 1026 -13.51 -36.43 21.00
N SER A 1027 -12.32 -36.23 21.58
CA SER A 1027 -11.41 -37.31 21.94
C SER A 1027 -12.05 -38.25 22.99
N PHE A 1028 -12.57 -37.68 24.07
CA PHE A 1028 -13.19 -38.44 25.16
C PHE A 1028 -14.47 -39.14 24.72
N GLN A 1029 -15.35 -38.47 23.99
CA GLN A 1029 -16.58 -39.05 23.45
C GLN A 1029 -16.26 -40.26 22.57
N ASN A 1030 -15.29 -40.15 21.67
CA ASN A 1030 -14.91 -41.26 20.79
C ASN A 1030 -14.35 -42.44 21.58
N GLN A 1031 -13.41 -42.21 22.51
CA GLN A 1031 -12.84 -43.29 23.31
C GLN A 1031 -13.89 -43.94 24.22
N PHE A 1032 -14.72 -43.14 24.88
CA PHE A 1032 -15.77 -43.64 25.77
C PHE A 1032 -16.84 -44.43 25.00
N THR A 1033 -17.28 -43.93 23.83
CA THR A 1033 -18.24 -44.63 22.97
C THR A 1033 -17.67 -45.97 22.50
N ASN A 1034 -16.41 -46.01 22.07
CA ASN A 1034 -15.75 -47.26 21.70
C ASN A 1034 -15.68 -48.24 22.87
N ALA A 1035 -15.33 -47.77 24.07
CA ALA A 1035 -15.23 -48.60 25.26
C ALA A 1035 -16.57 -49.25 25.65
N ILE A 1036 -17.68 -48.50 25.61
CA ILE A 1036 -19.00 -49.05 25.95
C ILE A 1036 -19.56 -49.96 24.84
N LEU A 1037 -19.29 -49.67 23.56
CA LEU A 1037 -19.70 -50.50 22.42
C LEU A 1037 -18.99 -51.86 22.45
N ASN A 1038 -17.69 -51.87 22.74
CA ASN A 1038 -16.89 -53.10 22.89
C ASN A 1038 -17.39 -54.00 24.03
N GLN A 1039 -18.14 -53.45 24.98
CA GLN A 1039 -18.77 -54.19 26.09
C GLN A 1039 -20.27 -54.44 25.87
N GLY A 1040 -20.75 -54.27 24.63
CA GLY A 1040 -22.12 -54.60 24.20
C GLY A 1040 -23.19 -53.65 24.72
N ARG A 1041 -22.85 -52.39 25.02
CA ARG A 1041 -23.84 -51.35 25.40
C ARG A 1041 -24.30 -50.53 24.21
N ILE A 1042 -25.46 -49.89 24.35
CA ILE A 1042 -26.09 -49.10 23.27
C ILE A 1042 -25.74 -47.62 23.48
N PHE A 1043 -25.17 -47.02 22.44
CA PHE A 1043 -24.95 -45.57 22.35
C PHE A 1043 -26.12 -44.92 21.58
N ILE A 1044 -26.73 -43.90 22.18
CA ILE A 1044 -27.79 -43.10 21.58
C ILE A 1044 -27.19 -41.81 21.05
N LYS A 1045 -27.14 -41.68 19.72
CA LYS A 1045 -26.65 -40.50 19.03
C LYS A 1045 -27.72 -39.41 19.03
N GLU A 1046 -27.52 -38.35 19.78
CA GLU A 1046 -28.53 -37.32 20.02
C GLU A 1046 -27.91 -35.92 19.94
N PRO A 1047 -28.57 -34.88 19.37
CA PRO A 1047 -27.99 -33.56 19.19
C PRO A 1047 -28.12 -32.76 20.49
N CYS A 1048 -27.21 -33.01 21.41
CA CYS A 1048 -27.01 -32.19 22.60
C CYS A 1048 -25.61 -31.57 22.54
N ASP A 1049 -25.55 -30.27 22.22
CA ASP A 1049 -24.29 -29.54 22.05
C ASP A 1049 -24.23 -28.32 22.98
N PHE A 1050 -23.28 -28.31 23.92
CA PHE A 1050 -23.05 -27.17 24.81
C PHE A 1050 -22.48 -25.95 24.10
N SER A 1051 -21.94 -26.11 22.89
CA SER A 1051 -21.43 -25.00 22.08
C SER A 1051 -22.55 -24.14 21.49
N ASP A 1052 -23.77 -24.68 21.36
CA ASP A 1052 -24.92 -23.97 20.79
C ASP A 1052 -25.30 -22.75 21.67
N PRO A 1053 -25.30 -21.52 21.11
CA PRO A 1053 -25.73 -20.33 21.83
C PRO A 1053 -27.21 -20.38 22.26
N ASN A 1054 -28.05 -21.17 21.58
CA ASN A 1054 -29.46 -21.36 21.88
C ASN A 1054 -29.75 -22.65 22.67
N PHE A 1055 -28.72 -23.26 23.26
CA PHE A 1055 -28.83 -24.49 24.03
C PHE A 1055 -29.93 -24.40 25.11
N ASN A 1056 -30.82 -25.40 25.14
CA ASN A 1056 -31.90 -25.51 26.13
C ASN A 1056 -31.82 -26.86 26.87
N PRO A 1057 -31.53 -26.87 28.19
CA PRO A 1057 -31.32 -28.10 28.95
C PRO A 1057 -32.58 -28.96 29.07
N ASN A 1058 -33.77 -28.35 29.21
CA ASN A 1058 -35.03 -29.09 29.33
C ASN A 1058 -35.37 -29.82 28.03
N ARG A 1059 -35.14 -29.18 26.87
CA ARG A 1059 -35.34 -29.81 25.57
C ARG A 1059 -34.37 -30.97 25.35
N ALA A 1060 -33.10 -30.79 25.74
CA ALA A 1060 -32.08 -31.82 25.63
C ALA A 1060 -32.44 -33.06 26.45
N ILE A 1061 -32.77 -32.90 27.74
CA ILE A 1061 -33.20 -34.00 28.62
C ILE A 1061 -34.45 -34.70 28.07
N ALA A 1062 -35.49 -33.94 27.68
CA ALA A 1062 -36.71 -34.52 27.14
C ALA A 1062 -36.46 -35.35 25.87
N SER A 1063 -35.50 -34.95 25.03
CA SER A 1063 -35.11 -35.71 23.83
C SER A 1063 -34.43 -37.02 24.21
N VAL A 1064 -33.39 -36.93 25.05
CA VAL A 1064 -32.60 -38.08 25.50
C VAL A 1064 -33.47 -39.15 26.20
N VAL A 1065 -34.40 -38.71 27.08
CA VAL A 1065 -35.34 -39.61 27.76
C VAL A 1065 -36.31 -40.27 26.77
N ARG A 1066 -36.85 -39.52 25.79
CA ARG A 1066 -37.76 -40.08 24.76
C ARG A 1066 -37.11 -41.17 23.91
N GLN A 1067 -35.79 -41.12 23.71
CA GLN A 1067 -35.05 -42.16 22.98
C GLN A 1067 -34.72 -43.38 23.84
N GLY A 1068 -35.10 -43.37 25.12
CA GLY A 1068 -34.91 -44.49 26.04
C GLY A 1068 -33.52 -44.58 26.65
N ALA A 1069 -32.76 -43.47 26.68
CA ALA A 1069 -31.54 -43.42 27.47
C ALA A 1069 -31.87 -43.59 28.96
N ASN A 1070 -30.96 -44.24 29.69
CA ASN A 1070 -31.00 -44.30 31.16
C ASN A 1070 -29.74 -43.69 31.80
N THR A 1071 -28.74 -43.34 30.97
CA THR A 1071 -27.49 -42.70 31.38
C THR A 1071 -27.22 -41.50 30.47
N LEU A 1072 -26.76 -40.40 31.05
CA LEU A 1072 -26.30 -39.22 30.32
C LEU A 1072 -24.86 -38.87 30.72
N LEU A 1073 -23.96 -38.86 29.73
CA LEU A 1073 -22.62 -38.31 29.88
C LEU A 1073 -22.62 -36.81 29.56
N LEU A 1074 -22.15 -36.01 30.51
CA LEU A 1074 -21.97 -34.57 30.37
C LEU A 1074 -20.49 -34.26 30.11
N ALA A 1075 -20.19 -33.71 28.94
CA ALA A 1075 -18.84 -33.34 28.51
C ALA A 1075 -18.80 -31.88 28.01
N PRO A 1076 -18.80 -30.87 28.92
CA PRO A 1076 -18.72 -29.46 28.54
C PRO A 1076 -17.28 -29.02 28.27
N HIS A 1077 -17.09 -27.90 27.57
CA HIS A 1077 -15.85 -27.13 27.64
C HIS A 1077 -15.68 -26.52 29.04
N VAL A 1078 -14.43 -26.27 29.47
CA VAL A 1078 -14.12 -25.72 30.81
C VAL A 1078 -14.77 -24.36 31.09
N ASP A 1079 -15.03 -23.57 30.04
CA ASP A 1079 -15.71 -22.26 30.14
C ASP A 1079 -17.25 -22.37 30.05
N ARG A 1080 -17.81 -23.59 29.94
CA ARG A 1080 -19.27 -23.85 29.78
C ARG A 1080 -19.81 -24.90 30.77
N ILE A 1081 -19.15 -25.07 31.92
CA ILE A 1081 -19.56 -25.99 32.99
C ILE A 1081 -20.97 -25.65 33.53
N ASP A 1082 -21.36 -24.37 33.49
CA ASP A 1082 -22.69 -23.89 33.89
C ASP A 1082 -23.82 -24.56 33.08
N LYS A 1083 -23.64 -24.77 31.77
CA LYS A 1083 -24.61 -25.47 30.92
C LYS A 1083 -24.77 -26.94 31.31
N ALA A 1084 -23.69 -27.61 31.69
CA ALA A 1084 -23.74 -28.98 32.20
C ALA A 1084 -24.48 -29.07 33.54
N ILE A 1085 -24.25 -28.11 34.46
CA ILE A 1085 -24.99 -28.03 35.73
C ILE A 1085 -26.49 -27.75 35.47
N ALA A 1086 -26.81 -26.86 34.54
CA ALA A 1086 -28.20 -26.60 34.17
C ALA A 1086 -28.90 -27.85 33.58
N THR A 1087 -28.15 -28.65 32.81
CA THR A 1087 -28.63 -29.94 32.27
C THR A 1087 -28.84 -30.96 33.38
N ALA A 1088 -27.91 -31.05 34.34
CA ALA A 1088 -28.05 -31.90 35.52
C ALA A 1088 -29.28 -31.51 36.37
N ARG A 1089 -29.60 -30.21 36.48
CA ARG A 1089 -30.84 -29.73 37.13
C ARG A 1089 -32.10 -30.12 36.36
N ALA A 1090 -32.10 -29.94 35.04
CA ALA A 1090 -33.22 -30.31 34.17
C ALA A 1090 -33.50 -31.83 34.17
N ASN A 1091 -32.48 -32.64 34.45
CA ASN A 1091 -32.60 -34.10 34.53
C ASN A 1091 -33.58 -34.55 35.63
N GLN A 1092 -33.66 -33.84 36.76
CA GLN A 1092 -34.53 -34.18 37.91
C GLN A 1092 -34.41 -35.66 38.36
N GLY A 1093 -33.23 -36.27 38.21
CA GLY A 1093 -32.97 -37.67 38.56
C GLY A 1093 -33.48 -38.72 37.57
N GLN A 1094 -33.94 -38.34 36.38
CA GLN A 1094 -34.45 -39.29 35.36
C GLN A 1094 -33.34 -40.16 34.75
N LEU A 1095 -32.13 -39.62 34.59
CA LEU A 1095 -30.97 -40.29 34.02
C LEU A 1095 -29.85 -40.35 35.04
N ALA A 1096 -29.12 -41.47 35.07
CA ALA A 1096 -27.87 -41.55 35.82
C ALA A 1096 -26.78 -40.71 35.11
N LEU A 1097 -26.02 -39.92 35.87
CA LEU A 1097 -25.11 -38.93 35.31
C LEU A 1097 -23.66 -39.42 35.32
N LEU A 1098 -23.02 -39.29 34.16
CA LEU A 1098 -21.58 -39.40 33.98
C LEU A 1098 -20.99 -38.04 33.63
N GLY A 1099 -19.71 -37.82 33.94
CA GLY A 1099 -19.00 -36.60 33.58
C GLY A 1099 -17.66 -36.86 32.90
N SER A 1100 -17.29 -35.99 31.96
CA SER A 1100 -15.91 -35.91 31.50
C SER A 1100 -14.99 -35.38 32.62
N PRO A 1101 -13.67 -35.60 32.54
CA PRO A 1101 -12.71 -35.08 33.54
C PRO A 1101 -12.79 -33.56 33.75
N THR A 1102 -13.25 -32.81 32.73
CA THR A 1102 -13.47 -31.36 32.78
C THR A 1102 -14.45 -30.93 33.89
N LEU A 1103 -15.39 -31.80 34.27
CA LEU A 1103 -16.33 -31.55 35.36
C LEU A 1103 -15.71 -31.70 36.76
N PHE A 1104 -14.45 -32.10 36.90
CA PHE A 1104 -13.79 -32.14 38.21
C PHE A 1104 -13.34 -30.74 38.67
N THR A 1105 -14.33 -29.94 39.10
CA THR A 1105 -14.15 -28.54 39.56
C THR A 1105 -15.06 -28.22 40.73
N ALA A 1106 -14.68 -27.23 41.54
CA ALA A 1106 -15.54 -26.68 42.59
C ALA A 1106 -16.85 -26.08 42.02
N GLN A 1107 -16.82 -25.56 40.79
CA GLN A 1107 -18.01 -25.04 40.11
C GLN A 1107 -19.07 -26.13 39.91
N THR A 1108 -18.67 -27.34 39.53
CA THR A 1108 -19.59 -28.48 39.38
C THR A 1108 -20.34 -28.79 40.68
N LEU A 1109 -19.65 -28.73 41.84
CA LEU A 1109 -20.26 -28.96 43.16
C LEU A 1109 -21.33 -27.91 43.53
N SER A 1110 -21.33 -26.73 42.89
CA SER A 1110 -22.41 -25.73 43.04
C SER A 1110 -23.76 -26.20 42.46
N GLY A 1111 -23.77 -27.29 41.70
CA GLY A 1111 -24.99 -27.99 41.30
C GLY A 1111 -25.76 -28.62 42.46
N GLN A 1112 -25.10 -28.84 43.61
CA GLN A 1112 -25.68 -29.46 44.81
C GLN A 1112 -26.40 -30.79 44.48
N GLU A 1113 -27.66 -30.94 44.91
CA GLU A 1113 -28.43 -32.17 44.71
C GLU A 1113 -28.59 -32.54 43.23
N ALA A 1114 -28.58 -31.57 42.31
CA ALA A 1114 -28.73 -31.85 40.88
C ALA A 1114 -27.56 -32.63 40.27
N VAL A 1115 -26.38 -32.53 40.85
CA VAL A 1115 -25.19 -33.28 40.42
C VAL A 1115 -24.89 -34.47 41.33
N ARG A 1116 -25.76 -34.76 42.31
CA ARG A 1116 -25.59 -35.89 43.21
C ARG A 1116 -25.53 -37.19 42.41
N GLY A 1117 -24.56 -38.02 42.75
CA GLY A 1117 -24.36 -39.32 42.12
C GLY A 1117 -23.66 -39.27 40.77
N LEU A 1118 -23.32 -38.08 40.25
CA LEU A 1118 -22.51 -37.96 39.04
C LEU A 1118 -21.16 -38.63 39.26
N VAL A 1119 -20.79 -39.54 38.36
CA VAL A 1119 -19.49 -40.24 38.36
C VAL A 1119 -18.60 -39.74 37.24
N LEU A 1120 -17.34 -39.46 37.52
CA LEU A 1120 -16.35 -39.03 36.54
C LEU A 1120 -14.98 -39.64 36.79
N ALA A 1121 -14.15 -39.69 35.75
CA ALA A 1121 -12.74 -40.01 35.89
C ALA A 1121 -11.94 -38.76 36.26
N ALA A 1122 -11.06 -38.88 37.23
CA ALA A 1122 -10.19 -37.81 37.70
C ALA A 1122 -8.73 -38.28 37.68
N PRO A 1123 -7.77 -37.41 37.33
CA PRO A 1123 -6.39 -37.82 37.22
C PRO A 1123 -5.71 -37.94 38.59
N TRP A 1124 -6.22 -37.29 39.64
CA TRP A 1124 -5.68 -37.36 41.00
C TRP A 1124 -6.68 -36.89 42.07
N HIS A 1125 -6.61 -37.42 43.28
CA HIS A 1125 -7.33 -36.94 44.46
C HIS A 1125 -6.39 -36.97 45.69
N PRO A 1126 -6.46 -35.97 46.61
CA PRO A 1126 -5.53 -35.89 47.74
C PRO A 1126 -5.54 -37.10 48.68
N THR A 1127 -6.60 -37.91 48.68
CA THR A 1127 -6.72 -39.10 49.54
C THR A 1127 -6.26 -40.40 48.88
N VAL A 1128 -5.88 -40.39 47.59
CA VAL A 1128 -5.51 -41.62 46.86
C VAL A 1128 -4.29 -42.32 47.45
N ARG A 1129 -3.36 -41.55 48.02
CA ARG A 1129 -2.14 -42.06 48.66
C ARG A 1129 -2.07 -41.58 50.11
N PRO A 1130 -2.55 -42.39 51.07
CA PRO A 1130 -2.38 -42.10 52.49
C PRO A 1130 -0.91 -41.85 52.83
N GLY A 1131 -0.61 -40.79 53.58
CA GLY A 1131 0.75 -40.42 53.97
C GLY A 1131 1.55 -39.60 52.95
N ASN A 1132 0.98 -39.26 51.79
CA ASN A 1132 1.59 -38.28 50.88
C ASN A 1132 1.73 -36.91 51.57
N PRO A 1133 2.93 -36.33 51.71
CA PRO A 1133 3.10 -35.05 52.40
C PRO A 1133 2.61 -33.86 51.57
N PHE A 1134 2.48 -34.00 50.25
CA PHE A 1134 2.13 -32.88 49.36
C PHE A 1134 0.79 -32.21 49.70
N PRO A 1135 -0.35 -32.93 49.83
CA PRO A 1135 -1.62 -32.29 50.18
C PRO A 1135 -1.57 -31.50 51.49
N HIS A 1136 -0.86 -32.02 52.51
CA HIS A 1136 -0.73 -31.34 53.79
C HIS A 1136 0.13 -30.08 53.69
N HIS A 1137 1.29 -30.16 53.04
CA HIS A 1137 2.16 -29.00 52.82
C HIS A 1137 1.49 -27.93 51.96
N ALA A 1138 0.81 -28.34 50.89
CA ALA A 1138 0.07 -27.45 50.03
C ALA A 1138 -1.08 -26.77 50.81
N ALA A 1139 -1.83 -27.53 51.62
CA ALA A 1139 -2.89 -26.96 52.44
C ALA A 1139 -2.39 -25.92 53.45
N LYS A 1140 -1.23 -26.18 54.06
CA LYS A 1140 -0.58 -25.22 54.97
C LYS A 1140 -0.08 -23.98 54.23
N LEU A 1141 0.48 -24.13 53.02
CA LEU A 1141 1.02 -23.03 52.22
C LEU A 1141 -0.09 -22.10 51.68
N TRP A 1142 -1.18 -22.70 51.20
CA TRP A 1142 -2.26 -22.01 50.49
C TRP A 1142 -3.47 -21.67 51.37
N GLY A 1143 -3.48 -22.13 52.63
CA GLY A 1143 -4.56 -21.87 53.59
C GLY A 1143 -5.83 -22.69 53.34
N GLY A 1144 -5.75 -23.77 52.57
CA GLY A 1144 -6.88 -24.62 52.22
C GLY A 1144 -6.49 -25.76 51.26
N PRO A 1145 -7.37 -26.76 51.05
CA PRO A 1145 -7.05 -27.90 50.21
C PRO A 1145 -6.75 -27.48 48.77
N VAL A 1146 -5.85 -28.23 48.13
CA VAL A 1146 -5.52 -28.06 46.71
C VAL A 1146 -6.14 -29.18 45.87
N ASN A 1147 -6.20 -28.96 44.56
CA ASN A 1147 -6.83 -29.90 43.64
C ASN A 1147 -5.82 -30.57 42.69
N TRP A 1148 -6.35 -31.38 41.79
CA TRP A 1148 -5.57 -32.13 40.81
C TRP A 1148 -4.75 -31.25 39.86
N ARG A 1149 -5.25 -30.07 39.44
CA ARG A 1149 -4.50 -29.15 38.56
C ARG A 1149 -3.26 -28.62 39.26
N THR A 1150 -3.38 -28.30 40.56
CA THR A 1150 -2.24 -27.92 41.40
C THR A 1150 -1.22 -29.04 41.48
N ALA A 1151 -1.66 -30.29 41.72
CA ALA A 1151 -0.75 -31.44 41.80
C ALA A 1151 -0.05 -31.74 40.46
N MET A 1152 -0.77 -31.70 39.33
CA MET A 1152 -0.20 -31.93 38.00
C MET A 1152 0.76 -30.82 37.58
N ALA A 1153 0.45 -29.56 37.88
CA ALA A 1153 1.35 -28.45 37.57
C ALA A 1153 2.63 -28.46 38.44
N TYR A 1154 2.50 -28.89 39.71
CA TYR A 1154 3.64 -29.13 40.60
C TYR A 1154 4.56 -30.22 40.02
N ASP A 1155 3.99 -31.35 39.59
CA ASP A 1155 4.74 -32.46 39.00
C ASP A 1155 5.39 -32.09 37.67
N ALA A 1156 4.69 -31.34 36.81
CA ALA A 1156 5.24 -30.83 35.54
C ALA A 1156 6.47 -29.94 35.78
N THR A 1157 6.39 -29.07 36.79
CA THR A 1157 7.50 -28.18 37.16
C THR A 1157 8.70 -28.96 37.70
N TRP A 1158 8.47 -29.98 38.52
CA TRP A 1158 9.53 -30.87 39.02
C TRP A 1158 10.15 -31.74 37.91
N ALA A 1159 9.36 -32.24 36.97
CA ALA A 1159 9.88 -32.99 35.82
C ALA A 1159 10.82 -32.14 34.97
N ILE A 1160 10.43 -30.89 34.66
CA ILE A 1160 11.29 -29.93 33.98
C ILE A 1160 12.57 -29.67 34.77
N ALA A 1161 12.44 -29.37 36.07
CA ALA A 1161 13.58 -29.05 36.90
C ALA A 1161 14.59 -30.20 37.00
N THR A 1162 14.10 -31.43 37.19
CA THR A 1162 14.94 -32.64 37.23
C THR A 1162 15.58 -32.91 35.87
N GLY A 1163 14.85 -32.77 34.76
CA GLY A 1163 15.41 -32.95 33.42
C GLY A 1163 16.53 -31.95 33.11
N LEU A 1164 16.42 -30.73 33.62
CA LEU A 1164 17.46 -29.69 33.48
C LEU A 1164 18.69 -29.90 34.39
N GLN A 1165 18.67 -30.85 35.33
CA GLN A 1165 19.84 -31.17 36.20
C GLN A 1165 20.93 -31.97 35.48
N GLU A 1166 20.65 -32.60 34.34
CA GLU A 1166 21.71 -33.22 33.53
C GLU A 1166 22.44 -32.14 32.74
N HIS A 1167 21.69 -31.41 31.92
CA HIS A 1167 22.19 -30.30 31.13
C HIS A 1167 21.10 -29.24 30.92
N PRO A 1168 21.31 -27.98 31.34
CA PRO A 1168 20.26 -26.96 31.36
C PRO A 1168 20.08 -26.29 29.99
N THR A 1169 19.75 -27.06 28.95
CA THR A 1169 19.48 -26.57 27.59
C THR A 1169 18.14 -27.11 27.07
N ARG A 1170 17.51 -26.38 26.12
CA ARG A 1170 16.25 -26.80 25.49
C ARG A 1170 16.35 -28.19 24.85
N GLN A 1171 17.44 -28.44 24.12
CA GLN A 1171 17.65 -29.67 23.38
C GLN A 1171 17.81 -30.87 24.30
N ASN A 1172 18.63 -30.74 25.36
CA ASN A 1172 18.91 -31.86 26.25
C ASN A 1172 17.69 -32.18 27.13
N LEU A 1173 16.89 -31.19 27.52
CA LEU A 1173 15.68 -31.42 28.30
C LEU A 1173 14.73 -32.42 27.60
N ARG A 1174 14.52 -32.28 26.29
CA ARG A 1174 13.70 -33.24 25.52
C ARG A 1174 14.23 -34.66 25.66
N ASP A 1175 15.54 -34.83 25.45
CA ASP A 1175 16.18 -36.14 25.41
C ASP A 1175 16.17 -36.80 26.79
N THR A 1176 16.48 -36.04 27.84
CA THR A 1176 16.41 -36.51 29.23
C THR A 1176 14.99 -36.94 29.58
N LEU A 1177 13.96 -36.14 29.29
CA LEU A 1177 12.57 -36.49 29.62
C LEU A 1177 12.06 -37.75 28.90
N ARG A 1178 12.58 -38.07 27.72
CA ARG A 1178 12.23 -39.29 26.96
C ARG A 1178 13.11 -40.47 27.28
N HIS A 1179 14.17 -40.29 28.06
CA HIS A 1179 15.08 -41.36 28.39
C HIS A 1179 14.37 -42.39 29.30
N PRO A 1180 14.47 -43.70 29.04
CA PRO A 1180 13.76 -44.72 29.83
C PRO A 1180 14.08 -44.74 31.33
N THR A 1181 15.24 -44.19 31.72
CA THR A 1181 15.66 -44.10 33.13
C THR A 1181 15.21 -42.81 33.81
N PHE A 1182 14.65 -41.86 33.07
CA PHE A 1182 14.15 -40.63 33.68
C PHE A 1182 13.00 -40.95 34.64
N SER A 1183 13.10 -40.40 35.84
CA SER A 1183 12.02 -40.46 36.82
C SER A 1183 12.15 -39.32 37.82
N VAL A 1184 11.03 -38.82 38.32
CA VAL A 1184 10.99 -37.87 39.44
C VAL A 1184 9.84 -38.21 40.38
N GLN A 1185 10.09 -38.12 41.68
CA GLN A 1185 9.03 -38.28 42.68
C GLN A 1185 8.20 -36.99 42.76
N GLY A 1186 6.94 -37.09 42.36
CA GLY A 1186 5.97 -36.00 42.40
C GLY A 1186 4.90 -36.15 43.49
N ALA A 1187 4.02 -35.14 43.55
CA ALA A 1187 2.77 -35.11 44.28
C ALA A 1187 1.82 -36.25 43.88
N THR A 1188 1.87 -36.70 42.62
CA THR A 1188 0.97 -37.73 42.09
C THR A 1188 1.65 -39.09 41.88
N GLY A 1189 2.74 -39.34 42.61
CA GLY A 1189 3.50 -40.60 42.52
C GLY A 1189 4.77 -40.45 41.70
N LEU A 1190 5.27 -41.55 41.17
CA LEU A 1190 6.43 -41.54 40.27
C LEU A 1190 6.01 -40.93 38.93
N VAL A 1191 6.79 -39.99 38.41
CA VAL A 1191 6.55 -39.33 37.12
C VAL A 1191 7.59 -39.83 36.13
N GLN A 1192 7.10 -40.47 35.05
CA GLN A 1192 7.89 -40.96 33.93
C GLN A 1192 7.09 -40.75 32.64
N PHE A 1193 7.78 -40.66 31.50
CA PHE A 1193 7.15 -40.50 30.20
C PHE A 1193 7.50 -41.68 29.29
N ILE A 1194 6.52 -42.15 28.53
CA ILE A 1194 6.76 -43.08 27.43
C ILE A 1194 7.23 -42.32 26.17
N PRO A 1195 7.79 -42.99 25.15
CA PRO A 1195 8.37 -42.30 23.99
C PRO A 1195 7.46 -41.32 23.25
N SER A 1196 6.13 -41.48 23.34
CA SER A 1196 5.15 -40.54 22.77
C SER A 1196 5.00 -39.22 23.54
N GLY A 1197 5.69 -39.05 24.67
CA GLY A 1197 5.53 -37.90 25.57
C GLY A 1197 4.35 -38.03 26.53
N GLU A 1198 3.59 -39.12 26.46
CA GLU A 1198 2.53 -39.41 27.43
C GLU A 1198 3.10 -39.85 28.78
N ARG A 1199 2.38 -39.52 29.84
CA ARG A 1199 2.73 -40.01 31.17
C ARG A 1199 2.54 -41.52 31.26
N GLN A 1200 3.56 -42.19 31.78
CA GLN A 1200 3.46 -43.61 32.11
C GLN A 1200 2.45 -43.82 33.24
N ILE A 1201 1.52 -44.76 33.03
CA ILE A 1201 0.48 -45.08 34.00
C ILE A 1201 1.09 -45.85 35.18
N VAL A 1202 0.76 -45.40 36.39
CA VAL A 1202 1.08 -46.05 37.67
C VAL A 1202 -0.21 -46.23 38.47
N PRO A 1203 -0.29 -47.18 39.43
CA PRO A 1203 -1.53 -47.46 40.17
C PRO A 1203 -2.15 -46.24 40.87
N GLU A 1204 -1.34 -45.27 41.29
CA GLU A 1204 -1.79 -44.06 41.98
C GLU A 1204 -2.32 -42.96 41.04
N LEU A 1205 -2.27 -43.20 39.73
CA LEU A 1205 -2.62 -42.23 38.70
C LEU A 1205 -3.96 -42.59 38.03
N GLY A 1206 -4.94 -41.70 38.16
CA GLY A 1206 -6.30 -41.91 37.67
C GLY A 1206 -7.20 -42.65 38.66
N MET A 1207 -8.43 -42.18 38.83
CA MET A 1207 -9.45 -42.80 39.67
C MET A 1207 -10.84 -42.35 39.26
N LEU A 1208 -11.86 -43.02 39.80
CA LEU A 1208 -13.24 -42.61 39.66
C LEU A 1208 -13.72 -41.88 40.90
N LEU A 1209 -14.37 -40.75 40.69
CA LEU A 1209 -14.97 -39.93 41.74
C LEU A 1209 -16.48 -39.92 41.56
N LYS A 1210 -17.20 -39.95 42.68
CA LYS A 1210 -18.65 -39.75 42.73
C LYS A 1210 -18.97 -38.52 43.55
N ILE A 1211 -19.88 -37.68 43.05
CA ILE A 1211 -20.37 -36.53 43.82
C ILE A 1211 -21.38 -37.01 44.85
N GLN A 1212 -21.13 -36.69 46.12
CA GLN A 1212 -22.03 -37.00 47.24
C GLN A 1212 -21.92 -35.96 48.35
N PRO A 1213 -22.86 -35.93 49.31
CA PRO A 1213 -22.74 -35.07 50.48
C PRO A 1213 -21.40 -35.31 51.20
N ALA A 1214 -20.75 -34.24 51.61
CA ALA A 1214 -19.45 -34.26 52.25
C ALA A 1214 -19.54 -35.06 53.55
N PRO A 1215 -18.55 -35.93 53.85
CA PRO A 1215 -18.53 -36.67 55.10
C PRO A 1215 -18.65 -35.74 56.31
N GLY A 1216 -19.66 -35.93 57.14
CA GLY A 1216 -19.93 -35.11 58.33
C GLY A 1216 -20.60 -33.74 58.07
N ASN A 1217 -20.93 -33.39 56.82
CA ASN A 1217 -21.69 -32.18 56.51
C ASN A 1217 -22.64 -32.41 55.31
N ALA A 1218 -23.88 -32.79 55.62
CA ALA A 1218 -24.90 -33.08 54.61
C ALA A 1218 -25.31 -31.88 53.74
N ALA A 1219 -24.98 -30.64 54.14
CA ALA A 1219 -25.30 -29.42 53.38
C ALA A 1219 -24.23 -29.05 52.33
N ARG A 1220 -23.09 -29.76 52.30
CA ARG A 1220 -22.01 -29.54 51.34
C ARG A 1220 -21.83 -30.80 50.50
N TYR A 1221 -21.50 -30.67 49.22
CA TYR A 1221 -21.14 -31.80 48.36
C TYR A 1221 -19.64 -31.84 48.12
N ASP A 1222 -19.10 -33.04 47.92
CA ASP A 1222 -17.71 -33.27 47.60
C ASP A 1222 -17.54 -34.36 46.54
N PHE A 1223 -16.38 -34.38 45.88
CA PHE A 1223 -15.97 -35.50 45.05
C PHE A 1223 -15.33 -36.56 45.95
N VAL A 1224 -15.96 -37.72 46.04
CA VAL A 1224 -15.44 -38.81 46.87
C VAL A 1224 -14.94 -39.93 45.99
N PRO A 1225 -13.69 -40.40 46.18
CA PRO A 1225 -13.19 -41.58 45.48
C PRO A 1225 -14.10 -42.78 45.69
N LEU A 1226 -14.41 -43.47 44.59
CA LEU A 1226 -15.02 -44.78 44.69
C LEU A 1226 -13.97 -45.76 45.22
N ALA A 1227 -14.34 -46.58 46.20
CA ALA A 1227 -13.45 -47.61 46.71
C ALA A 1227 -13.04 -48.51 45.53
N SER A 1228 -11.74 -48.74 45.38
CA SER A 1228 -11.22 -49.69 44.42
C SER A 1228 -11.68 -51.09 44.83
N GLU A 1229 -12.74 -51.60 44.22
CA GLU A 1229 -12.98 -53.05 44.15
C GLU A 1229 -12.20 -53.67 42.97
N PHE A 1230 -11.00 -53.13 42.69
CA PHE A 1230 -10.08 -53.62 41.66
C PHE A 1230 -8.78 -54.09 42.28
#